data_AF-A0AAE5XN45-F1
#
_entry.id   AF-A0AAE5XN45-F1
#
_cell.length_a   1.000
_cell.length_b   1.000
_cell.length_c   1.000
_cell.angle_alpha   90.00
_cell.angle_beta   90.00
_cell.angle_gamma   90.00
#
_symmetry.space_group_name_H-M   'P 1'
#
loop_
_entity.id
_entity.type
_entity.pdbx_description
1 polymer ?
#
loop_
_entity_poly.entity_id
_entity_poly.type
_entity_poly.pdbx_seq_one_letter_code
_entity_poly.pdbx_strand_id
1 'polypeptide(L)'
;MDKLHQATKSSTLSKDSSIKLGSHAKPHFLLVAQAETATVASTPKKPAGVDSKSDAGALASALLRGDENDSSYPPNKPITVLLIEKCAADARRILDILHADSKYPFHIIWTHAPPASLKHKYSNTDVILLDASLLIHRGVKALAQLQGIAPRIPILIMCATPKEQQAAETLVKPEVRQRIDFFAKNHVDAYWLPRALMLLVARLAAENLLAKGEKRAQQILNSIGDAVLATDLQGNVIYLNKMAESLTGWSYKDALGQPSSMVLTLINDQPQSNAADPIRQVIENNCILRMAEDCILVRRDGVELFIDDSIAPIHDGDDIVSGAVIVFHDVSAERTMAKEMSHMAQHDALTGLPNRALLEERFSSAVNQAKRNAKQIAILFIDLDFFKLVNDSLGHGVGDQLLRSVAERLVACVRATDTVSRHGGDEFVILLSELDKPEDAAHVAEKLTAAFCAPHLINDHKLHVSLSIGISVYPDDGSEMAFIMQNADIAMYHAKKSGRNSYQFFRADMNARASKRLLLESKLRQALKEGEFILHYQPQVELISGEITGAEALIRWRDPGGGLIPPAQFIPIAEECGLIISIGRWVLNEACRQMKAWRDSGCRSTPISVNISALEFRNKGFLDSINDILAQYQLPAGLLKLELTESILMHDIKSSINVLDELKSIGVLLSIDDFGTGYSSLSYLQRLPIDTLKIDQSFVRDLTTEKDDATIVSAVIGMGKNLGQKVIAEGVETLEQLNILRSYLCDEGQGFQFSRPLSANDYARFLATNNGVLPLG
;
A
#
# COMPACT_ATOMS: atom_id res chain seq x y z
N MET A 1 -18.37 -41.26 8.38
CA MET A 1 -19.18 -40.03 8.43
C MET A 1 -19.09 -39.40 7.05
N ASP A 2 -19.85 -39.84 6.04
CA ASP A 2 -21.33 -39.92 5.93
C ASP A 2 -21.97 -38.53 5.79
N LYS A 3 -22.88 -38.27 4.85
CA LYS A 3 -23.35 -39.03 3.67
C LYS A 3 -24.26 -38.10 2.83
N LEU A 4 -24.18 -38.13 1.50
CA LEU A 4 -25.33 -38.47 0.64
C LEU A 4 -24.91 -38.68 -0.82
N HIS A 5 -25.82 -39.23 -1.62
CA HIS A 5 -25.60 -39.57 -3.03
C HIS A 5 -26.78 -39.08 -3.88
N GLN A 6 -26.50 -38.88 -5.16
CA GLN A 6 -27.39 -38.92 -6.33
C GLN A 6 -28.90 -39.12 -6.13
N ALA A 7 -29.71 -38.30 -6.81
CA ALA A 7 -30.97 -38.75 -7.42
C ALA A 7 -31.39 -37.86 -8.61
N THR A 8 -31.27 -38.36 -9.84
CA THR A 8 -31.84 -37.74 -11.05
C THR A 8 -32.91 -38.63 -11.66
N LYS A 9 -34.14 -38.12 -11.92
CA LYS A 9 -35.01 -38.61 -13.02
C LYS A 9 -36.28 -37.77 -13.26
N SER A 10 -36.42 -37.30 -14.50
CA SER A 10 -37.59 -37.48 -15.38
C SER A 10 -39.01 -37.31 -14.82
N SER A 11 -39.76 -36.33 -15.35
CA SER A 11 -41.03 -36.60 -16.03
C SER A 11 -41.32 -35.54 -17.12
N THR A 12 -42.16 -35.88 -18.10
CA THR A 12 -42.51 -35.02 -19.25
C THR A 12 -44.01 -35.14 -19.58
N LEU A 13 -44.67 -34.03 -19.91
CA LEU A 13 -45.89 -33.84 -20.72
C LEU A 13 -46.02 -32.31 -20.95
N SER A 14 -46.33 -31.71 -22.11
CA SER A 14 -47.30 -31.99 -23.19
C SER A 14 -48.74 -31.54 -22.85
N LYS A 15 -49.51 -30.84 -23.71
CA LYS A 15 -49.23 -29.98 -24.89
C LYS A 15 -50.57 -29.36 -25.37
N ASP A 16 -50.52 -28.22 -26.09
CA ASP A 16 -51.63 -27.62 -26.88
C ASP A 16 -52.90 -27.23 -26.05
N SER A 17 -53.92 -26.48 -26.52
CA SER A 17 -54.33 -26.03 -27.87
C SER A 17 -55.05 -24.66 -27.86
N SER A 18 -55.45 -24.10 -29.01
CA SER A 18 -55.89 -22.69 -29.17
C SER A 18 -57.15 -22.45 -30.02
N ILE A 19 -58.04 -21.51 -29.60
CA ILE A 19 -59.20 -20.95 -30.34
C ILE A 19 -59.45 -19.49 -29.84
N LYS A 20 -59.71 -18.38 -30.58
CA LYS A 20 -59.51 -17.95 -31.99
C LYS A 20 -60.79 -17.52 -32.78
N LEU A 21 -60.88 -16.21 -33.10
CA LEU A 21 -61.69 -15.48 -34.14
C LEU A 21 -63.13 -14.94 -33.86
N GLY A 22 -63.41 -13.76 -34.47
CA GLY A 22 -64.71 -13.03 -34.58
C GLY A 22 -64.76 -11.71 -33.78
N SER A 23 -64.68 -10.46 -34.27
CA SER A 23 -65.35 -9.70 -35.38
C SER A 23 -66.89 -9.64 -35.25
N HIS A 24 -67.60 -8.50 -35.25
CA HIS A 24 -67.34 -7.15 -35.82
C HIS A 24 -68.10 -6.00 -35.10
N ALA A 25 -67.77 -4.75 -35.49
CA ALA A 25 -68.60 -3.51 -35.48
C ALA A 25 -68.70 -2.61 -34.21
N LYS A 26 -68.81 -1.29 -34.49
CA LYS A 26 -68.91 -0.09 -33.61
C LYS A 26 -70.31 0.55 -33.82
N PRO A 27 -70.91 1.33 -32.88
CA PRO A 27 -70.45 2.71 -32.60
C PRO A 27 -70.63 3.26 -31.15
N HIS A 28 -70.10 4.47 -30.94
CA HIS A 28 -70.15 5.40 -29.79
C HIS A 28 -71.42 5.33 -28.90
N PHE A 29 -71.35 5.45 -27.56
CA PHE A 29 -70.99 6.69 -26.84
C PHE A 29 -70.71 6.51 -25.31
N LEU A 30 -69.93 7.45 -24.75
CA LEU A 30 -69.79 7.88 -23.33
C LEU A 30 -69.34 6.90 -22.23
N LEU A 31 -68.67 7.47 -21.21
CA LEU A 31 -68.18 6.81 -19.99
C LEU A 31 -69.33 6.47 -19.01
N VAL A 32 -69.19 5.36 -18.29
CA VAL A 32 -69.20 5.26 -16.81
C VAL A 32 -68.48 3.95 -16.43
N ALA A 33 -67.78 3.91 -15.30
CA ALA A 33 -67.07 2.71 -14.85
C ALA A 33 -67.94 1.81 -13.96
N GLN A 34 -67.82 0.49 -14.13
CA GLN A 34 -68.08 -0.47 -13.06
C GLN A 34 -67.40 -1.82 -13.33
N ALA A 35 -66.52 -2.23 -12.42
CA ALA A 35 -65.99 -3.58 -12.33
C ALA A 35 -65.79 -3.92 -10.83
N GLU A 36 -66.72 -4.68 -10.28
CA GLU A 36 -66.62 -5.24 -8.92
C GLU A 36 -67.13 -6.68 -8.93
N THR A 37 -66.23 -7.64 -8.71
CA THR A 37 -66.42 -8.72 -7.72
C THR A 37 -65.09 -9.46 -7.56
N ALA A 38 -64.68 -9.65 -6.31
CA ALA A 38 -63.40 -10.25 -5.94
C ALA A 38 -63.59 -11.64 -5.31
N THR A 39 -62.50 -12.40 -5.19
CA THR A 39 -62.37 -13.36 -4.07
C THR A 39 -60.91 -13.62 -3.66
N VAL A 40 -60.51 -12.94 -2.57
CA VAL A 40 -59.67 -13.43 -1.46
C VAL A 40 -58.36 -14.18 -1.81
N ALA A 41 -57.23 -13.53 -1.49
CA ALA A 41 -55.97 -14.20 -1.17
C ALA A 41 -55.79 -14.37 0.36
N SER A 42 -54.99 -15.35 0.79
CA SER A 42 -54.47 -15.43 2.16
C SER A 42 -53.16 -14.65 2.30
N THR A 43 -52.93 -14.04 3.48
CA THR A 43 -51.91 -13.00 3.69
C THR A 43 -50.48 -13.54 3.89
N PRO A 44 -49.46 -12.67 3.72
CA PRO A 44 -48.87 -12.09 4.94
C PRO A 44 -48.73 -10.55 4.93
N LYS A 45 -48.56 -10.01 6.15
CA LYS A 45 -48.56 -8.59 6.55
C LYS A 45 -47.66 -7.66 5.70
N LYS A 46 -48.23 -6.55 5.20
CA LYS A 46 -47.50 -5.30 4.85
C LYS A 46 -47.53 -4.30 6.03
N PRO A 47 -46.58 -3.35 6.13
CA PRO A 47 -46.64 -2.23 7.07
C PRO A 47 -47.65 -1.15 6.63
N ALA A 48 -48.06 -0.27 7.54
CA ALA A 48 -49.09 0.73 7.29
C ALA A 48 -48.59 1.89 6.39
N GLY A 49 -49.19 2.01 5.20
CA GLY A 49 -49.16 3.18 4.33
C GLY A 49 -50.59 3.53 3.91
N VAL A 50 -50.88 4.81 3.67
CA VAL A 50 -52.25 5.31 3.38
C VAL A 50 -52.42 5.56 1.88
N ASP A 51 -53.30 4.80 1.23
CA ASP A 51 -53.58 4.89 -0.20
C ASP A 51 -54.50 6.08 -0.55
N SER A 52 -53.93 7.28 -0.45
CA SER A 52 -54.62 8.58 -0.58
C SER A 52 -55.46 8.83 -1.85
N LYS A 53 -55.39 7.95 -2.87
CA LYS A 53 -56.22 8.04 -4.09
C LYS A 53 -57.51 7.20 -4.00
N SER A 54 -57.48 6.02 -3.38
CA SER A 54 -58.69 5.19 -3.22
C SER A 54 -59.64 5.83 -2.21
N ASP A 55 -59.11 6.31 -1.08
CA ASP A 55 -59.85 7.06 -0.06
C ASP A 55 -60.66 8.23 -0.64
N ALA A 56 -60.05 9.02 -1.53
CA ALA A 56 -60.69 10.19 -2.15
C ALA A 56 -61.80 9.81 -3.14
N GLY A 57 -61.61 8.75 -3.94
CA GLY A 57 -62.63 8.22 -4.86
C GLY A 57 -63.79 7.56 -4.12
N ALA A 58 -63.51 6.85 -3.04
CA ALA A 58 -64.50 6.28 -2.13
C ALA A 58 -65.34 7.37 -1.46
N LEU A 59 -64.71 8.43 -0.93
CA LEU A 59 -65.39 9.58 -0.31
C LEU A 59 -66.43 10.20 -1.26
N ALA A 60 -66.01 10.53 -2.49
CA ALA A 60 -66.89 11.13 -3.49
C ALA A 60 -68.03 10.17 -3.88
N SER A 61 -67.74 8.87 -3.98
CA SER A 61 -68.73 7.85 -4.35
C SER A 61 -69.78 7.63 -3.26
N ALA A 62 -69.37 7.46 -2.00
CA ALA A 62 -70.30 7.29 -0.87
C ALA A 62 -71.19 8.55 -0.67
N LEU A 63 -70.58 9.74 -0.76
CA LEU A 63 -71.28 11.02 -0.65
C LEU A 63 -72.27 11.27 -1.79
N LEU A 64 -72.09 10.63 -2.96
CA LEU A 64 -73.04 10.68 -4.09
C LEU A 64 -74.11 9.57 -4.02
N ARG A 65 -73.75 8.33 -3.64
CA ARG A 65 -74.70 7.20 -3.54
C ARG A 65 -75.74 7.39 -2.45
N GLY A 66 -75.38 8.07 -1.36
CA GLY A 66 -76.31 8.35 -0.27
C GLY A 66 -76.55 7.18 0.68
N ASP A 67 -75.63 6.22 0.73
CA ASP A 67 -75.65 5.13 1.70
C ASP A 67 -75.65 5.69 3.14
N GLU A 68 -76.73 5.49 3.87
CA GLU A 68 -76.95 6.19 5.15
C GLU A 68 -76.12 5.64 6.32
N ASN A 69 -75.46 4.50 6.13
CA ASN A 69 -74.90 3.64 7.19
C ASN A 69 -73.35 3.53 7.22
N ASP A 70 -72.60 4.18 6.32
CA ASP A 70 -71.13 4.18 6.46
C ASP A 70 -70.71 5.11 7.61
N SER A 71 -70.15 4.51 8.66
CA SER A 71 -69.73 5.18 9.89
C SER A 71 -68.27 5.62 9.91
N SER A 72 -67.54 5.48 8.80
CA SER A 72 -66.10 5.76 8.70
C SER A 72 -65.72 7.26 8.73
N TYR A 73 -66.66 8.17 8.42
CA TYR A 73 -66.48 9.63 8.55
C TYR A 73 -67.75 10.31 9.08
N PRO A 74 -67.65 10.97 10.24
CA PRO A 74 -67.46 12.42 10.21
C PRO A 74 -66.18 12.86 10.96
N PRO A 75 -65.75 14.13 10.87
CA PRO A 75 -64.73 14.65 11.79
C PRO A 75 -65.20 14.46 13.25
N ASN A 76 -64.32 13.92 14.10
CA ASN A 76 -64.57 13.70 15.53
C ASN A 76 -64.49 15.02 16.37
N LYS A 77 -64.95 16.12 15.76
CA LYS A 77 -64.91 17.53 16.20
C LYS A 77 -65.98 18.27 15.39
N PRO A 78 -66.78 19.18 16.00
CA PRO A 78 -67.77 19.95 15.26
C PRO A 78 -67.15 20.82 14.15
N ILE A 79 -67.87 20.94 13.03
CA ILE A 79 -67.51 21.80 11.89
C ILE A 79 -67.86 23.25 12.24
N THR A 80 -66.87 24.13 12.22
CA THR A 80 -67.02 25.54 12.61
C THR A 80 -67.46 26.39 11.42
N VAL A 81 -68.72 26.84 11.41
CA VAL A 81 -69.31 27.61 10.31
C VAL A 81 -69.33 29.09 10.65
N LEU A 82 -68.62 29.93 9.88
CA LEU A 82 -68.75 31.39 9.97
C LEU A 82 -69.89 31.84 9.06
N LEU A 83 -71.07 32.05 9.64
CA LEU A 83 -72.24 32.57 8.94
C LEU A 83 -72.16 34.10 8.83
N ILE A 84 -72.17 34.61 7.60
CA ILE A 84 -72.13 36.03 7.27
C ILE A 84 -73.43 36.37 6.55
N GLU A 85 -74.44 36.72 7.32
CA GLU A 85 -75.83 36.89 6.89
C GLU A 85 -76.41 38.17 7.50
N LYS A 86 -76.98 39.03 6.66
CA LYS A 86 -77.52 40.34 7.02
C LYS A 86 -78.96 40.25 7.52
N CYS A 87 -79.75 39.31 7.00
CA CYS A 87 -81.14 39.12 7.39
C CYS A 87 -81.23 38.25 8.66
N ALA A 88 -81.69 38.83 9.77
CA ALA A 88 -81.83 38.10 11.03
C ALA A 88 -82.85 36.94 10.96
N ALA A 89 -83.82 36.99 10.04
CA ALA A 89 -84.76 35.89 9.81
C ALA A 89 -84.10 34.73 9.05
N ASP A 90 -83.38 35.00 7.95
CA ASP A 90 -82.62 34.00 7.21
C ASP A 90 -81.54 33.36 8.09
N ALA A 91 -80.81 34.19 8.85
CA ALA A 91 -79.80 33.72 9.80
C ALA A 91 -80.39 32.77 10.84
N ARG A 92 -81.55 33.13 11.41
CA ARG A 92 -82.24 32.26 12.36
C ARG A 92 -82.71 30.95 11.72
N ARG A 93 -83.29 30.99 10.52
CA ARG A 93 -83.65 29.77 9.77
C ARG A 93 -82.44 28.86 9.53
N ILE A 94 -81.29 29.43 9.16
CA ILE A 94 -80.05 28.68 8.93
C ILE A 94 -79.50 28.08 10.24
N LEU A 95 -79.53 28.85 11.33
CA LEU A 95 -79.16 28.38 12.67
C LEU A 95 -80.08 27.24 13.13
N ASP A 96 -81.40 27.42 13.08
CA ASP A 96 -82.38 26.42 13.50
C ASP A 96 -82.23 25.11 12.68
N ILE A 97 -81.96 25.19 11.38
CA ILE A 97 -81.68 24.05 10.50
C ILE A 97 -80.40 23.31 10.89
N LEU A 98 -79.28 24.03 11.04
CA LEU A 98 -77.97 23.43 11.32
C LEU A 98 -77.78 23.03 12.80
N HIS A 99 -78.64 23.50 13.71
CA HIS A 99 -78.74 23.02 15.09
C HIS A 99 -79.66 21.80 15.25
N ALA A 100 -80.60 21.59 14.32
CA ALA A 100 -81.50 20.43 14.31
C ALA A 100 -80.91 19.19 13.63
N ASP A 101 -79.79 19.32 12.91
CA ASP A 101 -79.08 18.19 12.32
C ASP A 101 -78.39 17.34 13.40
N SER A 102 -78.87 16.11 13.56
CA SER A 102 -78.31 15.12 14.50
C SER A 102 -77.17 14.28 13.89
N LYS A 103 -76.93 14.38 12.58
CA LYS A 103 -75.91 13.59 11.85
C LYS A 103 -74.57 14.31 11.80
N TYR A 104 -74.56 15.65 11.74
CA TYR A 104 -73.33 16.45 11.65
C TYR A 104 -73.33 17.59 12.69
N PRO A 105 -72.43 17.58 13.70
CA PRO A 105 -72.38 18.65 14.70
C PRO A 105 -71.73 19.91 14.14
N PHE A 106 -72.48 21.01 14.03
CA PHE A 106 -71.98 22.32 13.61
C PHE A 106 -71.78 23.28 14.80
N HIS A 107 -70.68 24.04 14.79
CA HIS A 107 -70.47 25.16 15.70
C HIS A 107 -70.54 26.48 14.92
N ILE A 108 -71.67 27.18 15.00
CA ILE A 108 -71.98 28.30 14.11
C ILE A 108 -71.68 29.64 14.77
N ILE A 109 -70.96 30.50 14.05
CA ILE A 109 -70.62 31.85 14.46
C ILE A 109 -71.28 32.82 13.49
N TRP A 110 -72.45 33.37 13.87
CA TRP A 110 -73.16 34.34 13.04
C TRP A 110 -72.62 35.76 13.19
N THR A 111 -72.50 36.46 12.05
CA THR A 111 -72.13 37.87 11.90
C THR A 111 -72.98 38.54 10.82
N HIS A 112 -73.25 39.84 10.95
CA HIS A 112 -74.04 40.62 9.97
C HIS A 112 -73.21 41.18 8.79
N ALA A 113 -71.88 41.07 8.86
CA ALA A 113 -70.93 41.57 7.86
C ALA A 113 -69.55 40.92 8.05
N PRO A 114 -68.71 40.84 7.00
CA PRO A 114 -67.35 40.30 7.10
C PRO A 114 -66.52 40.97 8.22
N PRO A 115 -65.88 40.18 9.11
CA PRO A 115 -65.07 40.73 10.20
C PRO A 115 -63.81 41.41 9.66
N ALA A 116 -63.37 42.49 10.32
CA ALA A 116 -62.15 43.21 9.94
C ALA A 116 -60.85 42.41 10.17
N SER A 117 -60.88 41.39 11.05
CA SER A 117 -59.77 40.45 11.28
C SER A 117 -60.27 39.14 11.92
N LEU A 118 -59.56 38.04 11.66
CA LEU A 118 -59.72 36.75 12.35
C LEU A 118 -59.18 36.86 13.79
N LYS A 119 -59.92 37.53 14.67
CA LYS A 119 -59.69 37.47 16.13
C LYS A 119 -59.91 36.04 16.64
N HIS A 120 -59.37 35.70 17.82
CA HIS A 120 -59.49 34.37 18.46
C HIS A 120 -60.91 33.74 18.41
N LYS A 121 -61.98 34.53 18.50
CA LYS A 121 -63.37 34.03 18.38
C LYS A 121 -63.66 33.29 17.07
N TYR A 122 -62.90 33.57 16.00
CA TYR A 122 -63.13 33.07 14.65
C TYR A 122 -62.01 32.16 14.13
N SER A 123 -60.88 32.01 14.84
CA SER A 123 -59.64 31.40 14.31
C SER A 123 -59.78 29.93 13.90
N ASN A 124 -60.78 29.23 14.43
CA ASN A 124 -61.03 27.81 14.17
C ASN A 124 -62.10 27.58 13.09
N THR A 125 -62.48 28.60 12.31
CA THR A 125 -63.47 28.47 11.23
C THR A 125 -63.03 27.43 10.20
N ASP A 126 -63.89 26.44 9.95
CA ASP A 126 -63.65 25.34 9.01
C ASP A 126 -64.32 25.63 7.64
N VAL A 127 -65.42 26.42 7.61
CA VAL A 127 -66.11 26.90 6.40
C VAL A 127 -66.82 28.24 6.61
N ILE A 128 -66.88 29.09 5.58
CA ILE A 128 -67.61 30.37 5.59
C ILE A 128 -68.91 30.22 4.78
N LEU A 129 -70.04 30.65 5.35
CA LEU A 129 -71.35 30.67 4.68
C LEU A 129 -71.76 32.13 4.48
N LEU A 130 -71.77 32.62 3.24
CA LEU A 130 -71.86 34.05 2.90
C LEU A 130 -73.12 34.36 2.09
N ASP A 131 -73.93 35.31 2.56
CA ASP A 131 -75.05 35.87 1.79
C ASP A 131 -74.55 36.59 0.51
N ALA A 132 -75.17 36.27 -0.64
CA ALA A 132 -74.78 36.82 -1.93
C ALA A 132 -75.07 38.33 -2.06
N SER A 133 -76.13 38.84 -1.42
CA SER A 133 -76.44 40.27 -1.41
C SER A 133 -75.34 41.08 -0.71
N LEU A 134 -74.68 40.53 0.33
CA LEU A 134 -73.51 41.16 0.97
C LEU A 134 -72.31 41.25 0.02
N LEU A 135 -72.10 40.25 -0.84
CA LEU A 135 -71.07 40.29 -1.88
C LEU A 135 -71.42 41.31 -2.99
N ILE A 136 -72.68 41.32 -3.45
CA ILE A 136 -73.13 42.18 -4.54
C ILE A 136 -73.18 43.66 -4.11
N HIS A 137 -73.73 43.97 -2.93
CA HIS A 137 -73.83 45.34 -2.43
C HIS A 137 -72.49 45.96 -1.96
N ARG A 138 -71.48 45.14 -1.62
CA ARG A 138 -70.13 45.62 -1.23
C ARG A 138 -69.07 45.42 -2.32
N GLY A 139 -69.42 44.69 -3.39
CA GLY A 139 -68.53 44.32 -4.48
C GLY A 139 -67.34 43.45 -4.04
N VAL A 140 -66.37 43.33 -4.94
CA VAL A 140 -65.15 42.50 -4.78
C VAL A 140 -64.39 42.78 -3.48
N LYS A 141 -64.54 43.96 -2.86
CA LYS A 141 -63.93 44.30 -1.56
C LYS A 141 -64.33 43.34 -0.44
N ALA A 142 -65.58 42.86 -0.40
CA ALA A 142 -66.01 41.91 0.63
C ALA A 142 -65.32 40.54 0.47
N LEU A 143 -65.22 40.05 -0.78
CA LEU A 143 -64.54 38.79 -1.07
C LEU A 143 -63.02 38.90 -0.85
N ALA A 144 -62.40 39.99 -1.28
CA ALA A 144 -60.97 40.25 -1.06
C ALA A 144 -60.62 40.39 0.44
N GLN A 145 -61.50 41.01 1.24
CA GLN A 145 -61.36 41.07 2.70
C GLN A 145 -61.40 39.65 3.30
N LEU A 146 -62.37 38.82 2.92
CA LEU A 146 -62.43 37.43 3.39
C LEU A 146 -61.22 36.61 2.93
N GLN A 147 -60.74 36.80 1.70
CA GLN A 147 -59.57 36.08 1.18
C GLN A 147 -58.26 36.50 1.85
N GLY A 148 -58.05 37.79 2.09
CA GLY A 148 -56.83 38.28 2.76
C GLY A 148 -56.73 37.85 4.22
N ILE A 149 -57.87 37.69 4.89
CA ILE A 149 -57.93 37.26 6.29
C ILE A 149 -57.97 35.72 6.39
N ALA A 150 -58.74 35.04 5.54
CA ALA A 150 -58.95 33.59 5.54
C ALA A 150 -58.44 32.90 4.24
N PRO A 151 -57.14 32.99 3.90
CA PRO A 151 -56.60 32.58 2.59
C PRO A 151 -56.62 31.07 2.30
N ARG A 152 -57.19 30.23 3.18
CA ARG A 152 -57.33 28.77 2.99
C ARG A 152 -58.71 28.17 3.30
N ILE A 153 -59.66 28.95 3.80
CA ILE A 153 -61.00 28.45 4.20
C ILE A 153 -61.93 28.39 2.97
N PRO A 154 -62.78 27.36 2.79
CA PRO A 154 -63.86 27.38 1.80
C PRO A 154 -64.91 28.47 2.05
N ILE A 155 -65.60 28.90 0.98
CA ILE A 155 -66.76 29.80 1.05
C ILE A 155 -67.92 29.19 0.27
N LEU A 156 -69.09 29.06 0.90
CA LEU A 156 -70.35 28.71 0.24
C LEU A 156 -71.22 29.97 0.14
N ILE A 157 -71.62 30.37 -1.07
CA ILE A 157 -72.33 31.63 -1.34
C ILE A 157 -73.84 31.39 -1.50
N MET A 158 -74.62 31.96 -0.58
CA MET A 158 -76.06 31.79 -0.43
C MET A 158 -76.84 32.79 -1.30
N CYS A 159 -77.39 32.33 -2.42
CA CYS A 159 -78.07 33.14 -3.44
C CYS A 159 -79.59 32.95 -3.35
N ALA A 160 -80.39 34.02 -3.25
CA ALA A 160 -81.84 33.94 -3.24
C ALA A 160 -82.45 33.72 -4.63
N THR A 161 -81.76 34.09 -5.72
CA THR A 161 -82.23 33.90 -7.10
C THR A 161 -81.10 33.49 -8.06
N PRO A 162 -81.41 32.84 -9.21
CA PRO A 162 -80.41 32.55 -10.24
C PRO A 162 -79.70 33.79 -10.81
N LYS A 163 -80.40 34.94 -10.88
CA LYS A 163 -79.80 36.22 -11.29
C LYS A 163 -78.76 36.72 -10.28
N GLU A 164 -79.01 36.48 -9.00
CA GLU A 164 -78.08 36.82 -7.92
C GLU A 164 -76.85 35.91 -7.95
N GLN A 165 -77.03 34.61 -8.20
CA GLN A 165 -75.92 33.68 -8.42
C GLN A 165 -75.05 34.12 -9.62
N GLN A 166 -75.66 34.42 -10.76
CA GLN A 166 -74.93 34.87 -11.96
C GLN A 166 -74.13 36.17 -11.71
N ALA A 167 -74.70 37.11 -10.94
CA ALA A 167 -74.01 38.32 -10.52
C ALA A 167 -72.84 38.03 -9.55
N ALA A 168 -73.03 37.11 -8.60
CA ALA A 168 -71.99 36.70 -7.65
C ALA A 168 -70.85 35.92 -8.34
N GLU A 169 -71.15 35.01 -9.26
CA GLU A 169 -70.16 34.31 -10.09
C GLU A 169 -69.27 35.26 -10.89
N THR A 170 -69.86 36.35 -11.42
CA THR A 170 -69.12 37.38 -12.18
C THR A 170 -68.16 38.19 -11.29
N LEU A 171 -68.36 38.20 -9.97
CA LEU A 171 -67.49 38.87 -8.99
C LEU A 171 -66.38 37.95 -8.43
N VAL A 172 -66.40 36.66 -8.77
CA VAL A 172 -65.41 35.66 -8.32
C VAL A 172 -64.32 35.50 -9.37
N LYS A 173 -63.06 35.76 -8.98
CA LYS A 173 -61.91 35.57 -9.88
C LYS A 173 -61.64 34.08 -10.19
N PRO A 174 -61.05 33.76 -11.36
CA PRO A 174 -60.65 32.40 -11.70
C PRO A 174 -59.70 31.76 -10.67
N GLU A 175 -58.72 32.52 -10.15
CA GLU A 175 -57.68 32.06 -9.20
C GLU A 175 -58.24 31.40 -7.91
N VAL A 176 -59.50 31.68 -7.56
CA VAL A 176 -60.12 31.32 -6.27
C VAL A 176 -61.40 30.50 -6.43
N ARG A 177 -61.86 30.28 -7.67
CA ARG A 177 -63.14 29.60 -7.97
C ARG A 177 -63.19 28.16 -7.45
N GLN A 178 -62.05 27.48 -7.33
CA GLN A 178 -61.93 26.11 -6.80
C GLN A 178 -62.35 25.96 -5.33
N ARG A 179 -62.55 27.06 -4.60
CA ARG A 179 -62.92 27.08 -3.16
C ARG A 179 -64.22 27.82 -2.87
N ILE A 180 -64.96 28.20 -3.92
CA ILE A 180 -66.14 29.04 -3.83
C ILE A 180 -67.27 28.34 -4.60
N ASP A 181 -68.13 27.66 -3.85
CA ASP A 181 -69.36 27.05 -4.37
C ASP A 181 -70.57 27.96 -4.09
N PHE A 182 -71.67 27.71 -4.79
CA PHE A 182 -72.90 28.49 -4.70
C PHE A 182 -74.06 27.61 -4.25
N PHE A 183 -74.90 28.13 -3.36
CA PHE A 183 -76.06 27.43 -2.80
C PHE A 183 -77.30 28.30 -2.89
N ALA A 184 -78.44 27.74 -3.27
CA ALA A 184 -79.66 28.52 -3.51
C ALA A 184 -80.54 28.55 -2.24
N LYS A 185 -80.90 29.75 -1.74
CA LYS A 185 -81.65 29.93 -0.49
C LYS A 185 -83.02 29.24 -0.47
N ASN A 186 -83.61 28.97 -1.64
CA ASN A 186 -84.86 28.23 -1.76
C ASN A 186 -84.73 26.72 -1.44
N HIS A 187 -83.51 26.17 -1.43
CA HIS A 187 -83.19 24.79 -1.02
C HIS A 187 -82.60 24.74 0.40
N VAL A 188 -82.83 25.77 1.23
CA VAL A 188 -82.39 25.79 2.64
C VAL A 188 -83.38 25.01 3.50
N ASP A 189 -83.11 23.72 3.60
CA ASP A 189 -83.78 22.74 4.46
C ASP A 189 -82.75 21.91 5.26
N ALA A 190 -83.25 20.98 6.07
CA ALA A 190 -82.46 20.12 6.95
C ALA A 190 -81.66 19.00 6.22
N TYR A 191 -81.73 18.91 4.89
CA TYR A 191 -81.06 17.86 4.12
C TYR A 191 -79.93 18.43 3.25
N TRP A 192 -80.21 19.48 2.47
CA TRP A 192 -79.26 19.95 1.45
C TRP A 192 -78.16 20.85 2.02
N LEU A 193 -78.47 21.76 2.95
CA LEU A 193 -77.49 22.71 3.47
C LEU A 193 -76.37 22.05 4.30
N PRO A 194 -76.65 21.11 5.23
CA PRO A 194 -75.59 20.39 5.95
C PRO A 194 -74.66 19.61 5.02
N ARG A 195 -75.25 18.89 4.05
CA ARG A 195 -74.53 18.04 3.11
C ARG A 195 -73.63 18.86 2.18
N ALA A 196 -74.08 20.03 1.73
CA ALA A 196 -73.27 20.95 0.93
C ALA A 196 -72.06 21.50 1.70
N LEU A 197 -72.23 21.87 2.97
CA LEU A 197 -71.12 22.32 3.82
C LEU A 197 -70.09 21.21 4.05
N MET A 198 -70.54 19.98 4.32
CA MET A 198 -69.67 18.82 4.47
C MET A 198 -68.90 18.51 3.17
N LEU A 199 -69.59 18.44 2.03
CA LEU A 199 -68.99 18.14 0.71
C LEU A 199 -67.82 19.09 0.39
N LEU A 200 -68.04 20.40 0.58
CA LEU A 200 -67.06 21.44 0.31
C LEU A 200 -65.82 21.36 1.22
N VAL A 201 -66.01 21.04 2.51
CA VAL A 201 -64.89 20.82 3.46
C VAL A 201 -64.12 19.53 3.14
N ALA A 202 -64.83 18.43 2.88
CA ALA A 202 -64.23 17.12 2.60
C ALA A 202 -63.40 17.13 1.32
N ARG A 203 -63.92 17.75 0.25
CA ARG A 203 -63.20 17.92 -1.02
C ARG A 203 -61.86 18.63 -0.85
N LEU A 204 -61.85 19.79 -0.19
CA LEU A 204 -60.61 20.55 0.01
C LEU A 204 -59.64 19.85 0.96
N ALA A 205 -60.13 19.03 1.91
CA ALA A 205 -59.28 18.19 2.73
C ALA A 205 -58.53 17.14 1.88
N ALA A 206 -59.24 16.45 0.97
CA ALA A 206 -58.64 15.47 0.06
C ALA A 206 -57.62 16.10 -0.90
N GLU A 207 -57.97 17.22 -1.56
CA GLU A 207 -57.06 17.96 -2.45
C GLU A 207 -55.77 18.40 -1.71
N ASN A 208 -55.88 18.85 -0.45
CA ASN A 208 -54.72 19.22 0.39
C ASN A 208 -53.92 18.01 0.91
N LEU A 209 -54.51 16.82 1.02
CA LEU A 209 -53.79 15.61 1.42
C LEU A 209 -52.95 15.06 0.27
N LEU A 210 -53.51 15.00 -0.94
CA LEU A 210 -52.81 14.57 -2.15
C LEU A 210 -51.57 15.44 -2.42
N ALA A 211 -51.73 16.76 -2.44
CA ALA A 211 -50.63 17.70 -2.67
C ALA A 211 -49.54 17.66 -1.58
N LYS A 212 -49.87 17.23 -0.34
CA LYS A 212 -48.87 16.95 0.71
C LYS A 212 -48.15 15.62 0.48
N GLY A 213 -48.86 14.60 0.02
CA GLY A 213 -48.32 13.29 -0.32
C GLY A 213 -47.28 13.38 -1.43
N GLU A 214 -47.66 13.97 -2.57
CA GLU A 214 -46.78 14.20 -3.73
C GLU A 214 -45.50 14.97 -3.34
N LYS A 215 -45.66 16.09 -2.61
CA LYS A 215 -44.51 16.87 -2.14
C LYS A 215 -43.62 16.08 -1.19
N ARG A 216 -44.18 15.26 -0.31
CA ARG A 216 -43.41 14.41 0.61
C ARG A 216 -42.64 13.32 -0.14
N ALA A 217 -43.24 12.70 -1.14
CA ALA A 217 -42.57 11.71 -2.00
C ALA A 217 -41.36 12.35 -2.74
N GLN A 218 -41.55 13.52 -3.35
CA GLN A 218 -40.46 14.28 -3.98
C GLN A 218 -39.36 14.66 -2.98
N GLN A 219 -39.69 15.01 -1.74
CA GLN A 219 -38.69 15.32 -0.71
C GLN A 219 -37.88 14.08 -0.30
N ILE A 220 -38.51 12.90 -0.21
CA ILE A 220 -37.83 11.63 0.06
C ILE A 220 -36.89 11.27 -1.10
N LEU A 221 -37.37 11.27 -2.34
CA LEU A 221 -36.58 10.91 -3.53
C LEU A 221 -35.39 11.86 -3.79
N ASN A 222 -35.49 13.12 -3.39
CA ASN A 222 -34.39 14.10 -3.43
C ASN A 222 -33.48 14.08 -2.19
N SER A 223 -33.75 13.20 -1.23
CA SER A 223 -32.88 12.93 -0.06
C SER A 223 -32.15 11.58 -0.18
N ILE A 224 -32.36 10.84 -1.28
CA ILE A 224 -31.61 9.62 -1.62
C ILE A 224 -30.23 10.03 -2.14
N GLY A 225 -29.18 9.30 -1.74
CA GLY A 225 -27.81 9.55 -2.18
C GLY A 225 -27.57 9.13 -3.63
N ASP A 226 -28.29 8.12 -4.11
CA ASP A 226 -28.22 7.59 -5.47
C ASP A 226 -28.99 8.47 -6.47
N ALA A 227 -28.58 8.41 -7.74
CA ALA A 227 -29.32 8.98 -8.85
C ALA A 227 -30.53 8.11 -9.19
N VAL A 228 -31.71 8.74 -9.27
CA VAL A 228 -32.97 8.08 -9.61
C VAL A 228 -33.59 8.77 -10.82
N LEU A 229 -33.80 8.00 -11.89
CA LEU A 229 -34.47 8.37 -13.12
C LEU A 229 -35.66 7.42 -13.32
N ALA A 230 -36.85 7.94 -13.62
CA ALA A 230 -38.01 7.11 -13.98
C ALA A 230 -38.50 7.41 -15.39
N THR A 231 -39.02 6.40 -16.06
CA THR A 231 -39.49 6.43 -17.45
C THR A 231 -40.94 5.97 -17.59
N ASP A 232 -41.60 6.38 -18.68
CA ASP A 232 -42.87 5.81 -19.14
C ASP A 232 -42.67 4.48 -19.91
N LEU A 233 -43.77 3.87 -20.37
CA LEU A 233 -43.77 2.67 -21.23
C LEU A 233 -43.14 2.86 -22.63
N GLN A 234 -42.66 4.06 -22.97
CA GLN A 234 -41.97 4.37 -24.21
C GLN A 234 -40.48 4.72 -23.97
N GLY A 235 -40.02 4.68 -22.71
CA GLY A 235 -38.65 5.00 -22.33
C GLY A 235 -38.37 6.50 -22.20
N ASN A 236 -39.39 7.37 -22.22
CA ASN A 236 -39.21 8.82 -22.01
C ASN A 236 -39.14 9.14 -20.52
N VAL A 237 -38.27 10.06 -20.11
CA VAL A 237 -38.08 10.42 -18.70
C VAL A 237 -39.31 11.17 -18.14
N ILE A 238 -39.90 10.63 -17.08
CA ILE A 238 -41.03 11.24 -16.33
C ILE A 238 -40.58 11.85 -14.99
N TYR A 239 -39.48 11.35 -14.41
CA TYR A 239 -38.89 11.86 -13.16
C TYR A 239 -37.36 11.78 -13.16
N LEU A 240 -36.72 12.76 -12.52
CA LEU A 240 -35.28 12.83 -12.31
C LEU A 240 -35.03 13.45 -10.91
N ASN A 241 -34.29 12.79 -10.02
CA ASN A 241 -33.95 13.35 -8.71
C ASN A 241 -32.70 14.27 -8.77
N LYS A 242 -32.43 14.98 -7.66
CA LYS A 242 -31.29 15.92 -7.57
C LYS A 242 -29.91 15.30 -7.79
N MET A 243 -29.70 14.02 -7.45
CA MET A 243 -28.43 13.37 -7.76
C MET A 243 -28.34 13.04 -9.25
N ALA A 244 -29.42 12.54 -9.86
CA ALA A 244 -29.46 12.24 -11.29
C ALA A 244 -29.26 13.48 -12.16
N GLU A 245 -29.77 14.66 -11.76
CA GLU A 245 -29.42 15.93 -12.43
C GLU A 245 -27.90 16.21 -12.40
N SER A 246 -27.23 15.90 -11.28
CA SER A 246 -25.81 16.17 -11.08
C SER A 246 -24.89 15.20 -11.87
N LEU A 247 -25.23 13.91 -11.89
CA LEU A 247 -24.45 12.89 -12.59
C LEU A 247 -24.66 12.94 -14.12
N THR A 248 -25.88 13.24 -14.60
CA THR A 248 -26.18 13.32 -16.04
C THR A 248 -25.87 14.68 -16.68
N GLY A 249 -25.86 15.76 -15.89
CA GLY A 249 -25.74 17.13 -16.42
C GLY A 249 -27.02 17.65 -17.10
N TRP A 250 -28.14 16.94 -16.93
CA TRP A 250 -29.47 17.36 -17.39
C TRP A 250 -30.28 17.92 -16.23
N SER A 251 -30.97 19.06 -16.40
CA SER A 251 -31.99 19.44 -15.42
C SER A 251 -33.26 18.61 -15.62
N TYR A 252 -34.03 18.39 -14.57
CA TYR A 252 -35.31 17.67 -14.64
C TYR A 252 -36.26 18.30 -15.68
N LYS A 253 -36.22 19.62 -15.84
CA LYS A 253 -37.03 20.35 -16.83
C LYS A 253 -36.61 20.08 -18.28
N ASP A 254 -35.32 19.86 -18.53
CA ASP A 254 -34.80 19.58 -19.87
C ASP A 254 -34.95 18.10 -20.23
N ALA A 255 -34.83 17.22 -19.22
CA ALA A 255 -34.95 15.77 -19.38
C ALA A 255 -36.41 15.30 -19.54
N LEU A 256 -37.38 16.00 -18.92
CA LEU A 256 -38.79 15.60 -18.93
C LEU A 256 -39.33 15.43 -20.37
N GLY A 257 -39.77 14.21 -20.70
CA GLY A 257 -40.27 13.85 -22.02
C GLY A 257 -39.18 13.57 -23.08
N GLN A 258 -37.89 13.61 -22.73
CA GLN A 258 -36.82 13.14 -23.60
C GLN A 258 -36.63 11.62 -23.48
N PRO A 259 -36.13 10.93 -24.53
CA PRO A 259 -35.70 9.55 -24.41
C PRO A 259 -34.61 9.38 -23.35
N SER A 260 -34.77 8.39 -22.48
CA SER A 260 -33.80 8.03 -21.44
C SER A 260 -32.38 7.87 -21.95
N SER A 261 -32.17 7.25 -23.12
CA SER A 261 -30.85 7.06 -23.75
C SER A 261 -30.11 8.37 -24.14
N MET A 262 -30.83 9.50 -24.22
CA MET A 262 -30.24 10.83 -24.43
C MET A 262 -29.86 11.52 -23.10
N VAL A 263 -30.50 11.12 -21.99
CA VAL A 263 -30.26 11.66 -20.63
C VAL A 263 -29.22 10.82 -19.89
N LEU A 264 -29.22 9.52 -20.11
CA LEU A 264 -28.33 8.50 -19.57
C LEU A 264 -27.57 7.84 -20.72
N THR A 265 -26.56 8.55 -21.25
CA THR A 265 -25.72 8.04 -22.34
C THR A 265 -24.62 7.14 -21.78
N LEU A 266 -24.73 5.84 -22.04
CA LEU A 266 -23.85 4.81 -21.50
C LEU A 266 -22.88 4.26 -22.55
N ILE A 267 -21.62 4.05 -22.17
CA ILE A 267 -20.61 3.31 -22.91
C ILE A 267 -20.31 2.01 -22.15
N ASN A 268 -20.36 0.89 -22.87
CA ASN A 268 -19.96 -0.43 -22.39
C ASN A 268 -18.84 -0.95 -23.29
N ASP A 269 -17.78 -1.54 -22.72
CA ASP A 269 -16.62 -2.11 -23.46
C ASP A 269 -16.94 -3.46 -24.18
N GLN A 270 -18.22 -3.69 -24.45
CA GLN A 270 -18.76 -4.80 -25.22
C GLN A 270 -19.78 -4.25 -26.22
N PRO A 271 -19.43 -4.07 -27.50
CA PRO A 271 -20.37 -3.62 -28.53
C PRO A 271 -21.35 -4.74 -28.89
N GLN A 272 -22.35 -4.96 -28.02
CA GLN A 272 -23.45 -5.91 -28.25
C GLN A 272 -24.41 -5.39 -29.32
N SER A 273 -23.94 -5.46 -30.57
CA SER A 273 -24.78 -5.48 -31.76
C SER A 273 -25.97 -6.41 -31.54
N ASN A 274 -27.17 -5.84 -31.56
CA ASN A 274 -28.47 -6.52 -31.46
C ASN A 274 -28.93 -6.96 -30.05
N ALA A 275 -28.41 -6.34 -28.97
CA ALA A 275 -29.11 -6.33 -27.68
C ALA A 275 -30.41 -5.50 -27.77
N ALA A 276 -31.46 -5.92 -27.07
CA ALA A 276 -32.68 -5.12 -26.91
C ALA A 276 -32.43 -3.95 -25.94
N ASP A 277 -33.23 -2.89 -26.05
CA ASP A 277 -33.23 -1.78 -25.09
C ASP A 277 -33.44 -2.34 -23.66
N PRO A 278 -32.50 -2.11 -22.71
CA PRO A 278 -32.57 -2.63 -21.34
C PRO A 278 -33.85 -2.26 -20.60
N ILE A 279 -34.37 -1.05 -20.83
CA ILE A 279 -35.60 -0.55 -20.21
C ILE A 279 -36.80 -1.32 -20.76
N ARG A 280 -36.83 -1.50 -22.09
CA ARG A 280 -37.84 -2.31 -22.76
C ARG A 280 -37.80 -3.77 -22.32
N GLN A 281 -36.61 -4.35 -22.15
CA GLN A 281 -36.44 -5.71 -21.64
C GLN A 281 -37.03 -5.86 -20.22
N VAL A 282 -36.76 -4.90 -19.33
CA VAL A 282 -37.34 -4.87 -17.98
C VAL A 282 -38.86 -4.77 -18.00
N ILE A 283 -39.42 -3.92 -18.86
CA ILE A 283 -40.87 -3.73 -19.01
C ILE A 283 -41.56 -4.97 -19.60
N GLU A 284 -41.03 -5.53 -20.68
CA GLU A 284 -41.63 -6.69 -21.38
C GLU A 284 -41.53 -7.99 -20.57
N ASN A 285 -40.52 -8.14 -19.71
CA ASN A 285 -40.31 -9.36 -18.90
C ASN A 285 -40.68 -9.20 -17.41
N ASN A 286 -41.08 -8.00 -16.97
CA ASN A 286 -41.41 -7.66 -15.58
C ASN A 286 -40.33 -8.12 -14.57
N CYS A 287 -39.06 -7.82 -14.87
CA CYS A 287 -37.91 -8.30 -14.11
C CYS A 287 -36.93 -7.18 -13.74
N ILE A 288 -36.18 -7.35 -12.65
CA ILE A 288 -35.07 -6.44 -12.31
C ILE A 288 -33.85 -6.84 -13.12
N LEU A 289 -33.23 -5.87 -13.81
CA LEU A 289 -31.97 -6.02 -14.51
C LEU A 289 -30.89 -5.22 -13.76
N ARG A 290 -29.71 -5.83 -13.57
CA ARG A 290 -28.47 -5.11 -13.25
C ARG A 290 -27.62 -5.09 -14.50
N MET A 291 -26.96 -3.97 -14.77
CA MET A 291 -26.05 -3.87 -15.91
C MET A 291 -24.67 -4.42 -15.57
N ALA A 292 -23.75 -4.40 -16.55
CA ALA A 292 -22.40 -4.94 -16.37
C ALA A 292 -21.56 -4.05 -15.46
N GLU A 293 -20.61 -4.65 -14.73
CA GLU A 293 -19.82 -3.96 -13.69
C GLU A 293 -18.95 -2.81 -14.23
N ASP A 294 -18.70 -2.73 -15.54
CA ASP A 294 -17.88 -1.69 -16.21
C ASP A 294 -18.72 -0.72 -17.06
N CYS A 295 -19.82 -0.22 -16.50
CA CYS A 295 -20.69 0.78 -17.12
C CYS A 295 -20.09 2.20 -16.98
N ILE A 296 -19.97 2.95 -18.09
CA ILE A 296 -19.48 4.34 -18.11
C ILE A 296 -20.61 5.28 -18.52
N LEU A 297 -20.96 6.21 -17.64
CA LEU A 297 -21.87 7.33 -17.94
C LEU A 297 -21.09 8.48 -18.58
N VAL A 298 -21.50 8.87 -19.79
CA VAL A 298 -21.07 10.12 -20.42
C VAL A 298 -22.02 11.23 -20.01
N ARG A 299 -21.51 12.16 -19.21
CA ARG A 299 -22.25 13.36 -18.79
C ARG A 299 -22.47 14.30 -19.98
N ARG A 300 -23.51 15.13 -19.94
CA ARG A 300 -23.90 16.07 -21.01
C ARG A 300 -22.81 17.04 -21.49
N ASP A 301 -21.78 17.28 -20.68
CA ASP A 301 -20.61 18.11 -21.00
C ASP A 301 -19.36 17.31 -21.45
N GLY A 302 -19.47 15.99 -21.59
CA GLY A 302 -18.39 15.10 -22.05
C GLY A 302 -17.51 14.52 -20.94
N VAL A 303 -17.88 14.68 -19.67
CA VAL A 303 -17.19 14.03 -18.54
C VAL A 303 -17.64 12.56 -18.44
N GLU A 304 -16.69 11.64 -18.42
CA GLU A 304 -16.94 10.21 -18.21
C GLU A 304 -16.89 9.86 -16.71
N LEU A 305 -17.84 9.07 -16.24
CA LEU A 305 -17.95 8.58 -14.85
C LEU A 305 -18.22 7.07 -14.85
N PHE A 306 -17.57 6.30 -13.98
CA PHE A 306 -17.94 4.91 -13.75
C PHE A 306 -19.19 4.84 -12.87
N ILE A 307 -20.21 4.10 -13.30
CA ILE A 307 -21.45 3.93 -12.54
C ILE A 307 -21.79 2.45 -12.33
N ASP A 308 -22.39 2.17 -11.18
CA ASP A 308 -23.11 0.91 -10.94
C ASP A 308 -24.60 1.21 -11.05
N ASP A 309 -25.31 0.56 -11.98
CA ASP A 309 -26.73 0.80 -12.27
C ASP A 309 -27.63 -0.44 -12.28
N SER A 310 -28.91 -0.19 -11.99
CA SER A 310 -29.97 -1.20 -12.00
C SER A 310 -31.29 -0.62 -12.45
N ILE A 311 -32.06 -1.43 -13.19
CA ILE A 311 -33.33 -1.07 -13.81
C ILE A 311 -34.41 -2.01 -13.26
N ALA A 312 -35.51 -1.44 -12.77
CA ALA A 312 -36.66 -2.18 -12.25
C ALA A 312 -37.98 -1.66 -12.84
N PRO A 313 -39.00 -2.51 -13.02
CA PRO A 313 -40.31 -2.07 -13.52
C PRO A 313 -41.05 -1.25 -12.45
N ILE A 314 -41.87 -0.30 -12.90
CA ILE A 314 -42.78 0.49 -12.05
C ILE A 314 -44.21 -0.03 -12.26
N HIS A 315 -44.85 -0.51 -11.21
CA HIS A 315 -46.26 -0.94 -11.25
C HIS A 315 -47.21 0.20 -10.86
N ASP A 316 -48.42 0.17 -11.42
CA ASP A 316 -49.52 1.04 -11.03
C ASP A 316 -50.36 0.43 -9.87
N GLY A 317 -51.55 0.98 -9.63
CA GLY A 317 -52.44 0.53 -8.56
C GLY A 317 -53.07 -0.85 -8.77
N ASP A 318 -53.04 -1.37 -10.00
CA ASP A 318 -53.62 -2.65 -10.41
C ASP A 318 -52.52 -3.72 -10.66
N ASP A 319 -51.29 -3.47 -10.19
CA ASP A 319 -50.07 -4.27 -10.38
C ASP A 319 -49.61 -4.37 -11.86
N ILE A 320 -50.07 -3.46 -12.72
CA ILE A 320 -49.71 -3.41 -14.15
C ILE A 320 -48.44 -2.57 -14.34
N VAL A 321 -47.49 -3.06 -15.15
CA VAL A 321 -46.29 -2.29 -15.48
C VAL A 321 -46.67 -1.02 -16.24
N SER A 322 -46.22 0.13 -15.71
CA SER A 322 -46.53 1.49 -16.16
C SER A 322 -45.29 2.29 -16.61
N GLY A 323 -44.10 1.71 -16.44
CA GLY A 323 -42.81 2.31 -16.78
C GLY A 323 -41.65 1.55 -16.14
N ALA A 324 -40.47 2.17 -16.07
CA ALA A 324 -39.31 1.62 -15.35
C ALA A 324 -38.54 2.71 -14.58
N VAL A 325 -37.95 2.33 -13.45
CA VAL A 325 -37.02 3.15 -12.66
C VAL A 325 -35.60 2.64 -12.86
N ILE A 326 -34.68 3.56 -13.07
CA ILE A 326 -33.23 3.34 -13.10
C ILE A 326 -32.67 3.97 -11.83
N VAL A 327 -31.91 3.19 -11.06
CA VAL A 327 -31.12 3.66 -9.92
C VAL A 327 -29.66 3.43 -10.23
N PHE A 328 -28.86 4.50 -10.17
CA PHE A 328 -27.45 4.49 -10.49
C PHE A 328 -26.66 5.35 -9.51
N HIS A 329 -25.37 5.04 -9.33
CA HIS A 329 -24.48 5.83 -8.48
C HIS A 329 -23.06 5.84 -9.04
N ASP A 330 -22.33 6.93 -8.77
CA ASP A 330 -20.92 7.07 -9.15
C ASP A 330 -20.05 6.19 -8.24
N VAL A 331 -19.24 5.33 -8.86
CA VAL A 331 -18.29 4.41 -8.21
C VAL A 331 -16.84 4.71 -8.63
N SER A 332 -16.60 5.87 -9.25
CA SER A 332 -15.28 6.25 -9.79
C SER A 332 -14.23 6.42 -8.68
N ALA A 333 -14.62 6.90 -7.51
CA ALA A 333 -13.73 7.06 -6.37
C ALA A 333 -13.31 5.70 -5.78
N GLU A 334 -14.29 4.83 -5.53
CA GLU A 334 -14.12 3.47 -5.02
C GLU A 334 -13.25 2.64 -5.97
N ARG A 335 -13.52 2.70 -7.28
CA ARG A 335 -12.72 2.00 -8.31
C ARG A 335 -11.30 2.54 -8.42
N THR A 336 -11.09 3.85 -8.24
CA THR A 336 -9.74 4.45 -8.24
C THR A 336 -8.97 4.01 -7.00
N MET A 337 -9.56 4.14 -5.81
CA MET A 337 -8.96 3.71 -4.54
C MET A 337 -8.69 2.20 -4.51
N ALA A 338 -9.56 1.37 -5.09
CA ALA A 338 -9.33 -0.08 -5.19
C ALA A 338 -8.14 -0.41 -6.10
N LYS A 339 -7.98 0.28 -7.24
CA LYS A 339 -6.82 0.12 -8.14
C LYS A 339 -5.54 0.60 -7.47
N GLU A 340 -5.55 1.76 -6.82
CA GLU A 340 -4.40 2.29 -6.08
C GLU A 340 -4.00 1.38 -4.91
N MET A 341 -4.97 0.91 -4.11
CA MET A 341 -4.74 -0.01 -3.00
C MET A 341 -4.19 -1.36 -3.46
N SER A 342 -4.72 -1.92 -4.56
CA SER A 342 -4.19 -3.13 -5.18
C SER A 342 -2.75 -2.92 -5.68
N HIS A 343 -2.47 -1.77 -6.31
CA HIS A 343 -1.12 -1.45 -6.78
C HIS A 343 -0.14 -1.31 -5.60
N MET A 344 -0.52 -0.58 -4.54
CA MET A 344 0.28 -0.40 -3.33
C MET A 344 0.50 -1.71 -2.55
N ALA A 345 -0.46 -2.65 -2.58
CA ALA A 345 -0.30 -3.97 -1.98
C ALA A 345 0.73 -4.85 -2.71
N GLN A 346 1.00 -4.58 -4.00
CA GLN A 346 1.84 -5.40 -4.87
C GLN A 346 3.15 -4.72 -5.34
N HIS A 347 3.37 -3.43 -5.08
CA HIS A 347 4.55 -2.68 -5.53
C HIS A 347 5.24 -1.92 -4.39
N ASP A 348 6.53 -1.64 -4.55
CA ASP A 348 7.35 -0.80 -3.67
C ASP A 348 7.07 0.69 -3.94
N ALA A 349 6.70 1.43 -2.90
CA ALA A 349 6.25 2.81 -3.03
C ALA A 349 7.34 3.83 -3.43
N LEU A 350 8.63 3.45 -3.35
CA LEU A 350 9.74 4.32 -3.73
C LEU A 350 10.14 4.14 -5.20
N THR A 351 10.21 2.90 -5.66
CA THR A 351 10.75 2.53 -6.98
C THR A 351 9.68 2.15 -8.00
N GLY A 352 8.44 1.90 -7.58
CA GLY A 352 7.36 1.40 -8.44
C GLY A 352 7.53 -0.06 -8.89
N LEU A 353 8.61 -0.73 -8.49
CA LEU A 353 8.84 -2.14 -8.80
C LEU A 353 7.88 -3.05 -8.03
N PRO A 354 7.55 -4.25 -8.55
CA PRO A 354 6.98 -5.35 -7.77
C PRO A 354 7.62 -5.51 -6.39
N ASN A 355 6.80 -5.59 -5.35
CA ASN A 355 7.27 -5.89 -4.00
C ASN A 355 7.40 -7.41 -3.82
N ARG A 356 7.81 -7.82 -2.62
CA ARG A 356 7.99 -9.23 -2.23
C ARG A 356 6.76 -10.11 -2.50
N ALA A 357 5.54 -9.63 -2.26
CA ALA A 357 4.32 -10.43 -2.42
C ALA A 357 4.03 -10.71 -3.92
N LEU A 358 4.16 -9.69 -4.78
CA LEU A 358 4.01 -9.88 -6.23
C LEU A 358 5.16 -10.73 -6.82
N LEU A 359 6.35 -10.67 -6.24
CA LEU A 359 7.45 -11.58 -6.62
C LEU A 359 7.15 -13.04 -6.24
N GLU A 360 6.61 -13.29 -5.04
CA GLU A 360 6.19 -14.63 -4.58
C GLU A 360 5.05 -15.22 -5.44
N GLU A 361 4.09 -14.38 -5.86
CA GLU A 361 3.04 -14.75 -6.82
C GLU A 361 3.62 -15.10 -8.21
N ARG A 362 4.49 -14.23 -8.76
CA ARG A 362 5.10 -14.44 -10.08
C ARG A 362 6.06 -15.63 -10.12
N PHE A 363 6.85 -15.87 -9.08
CA PHE A 363 7.67 -17.08 -8.95
C PHE A 363 6.80 -18.33 -8.97
N SER A 364 5.69 -18.34 -8.23
CA SER A 364 4.75 -19.46 -8.18
C SER A 364 4.12 -19.75 -9.56
N SER A 365 3.80 -18.71 -10.33
CA SER A 365 3.34 -18.84 -11.72
C SER A 365 4.44 -19.38 -12.64
N ALA A 366 5.64 -18.81 -12.58
CA ALA A 366 6.79 -19.21 -13.38
C ALA A 366 7.18 -20.68 -13.13
N VAL A 367 7.24 -21.14 -11.88
CA VAL A 367 7.53 -22.54 -11.53
C VAL A 367 6.52 -23.50 -12.15
N ASN A 368 5.24 -23.13 -12.18
CA ASN A 368 4.21 -23.94 -12.82
C ASN A 368 4.32 -23.97 -14.35
N GLN A 369 4.88 -22.92 -14.97
CA GLN A 369 5.19 -22.88 -16.41
C GLN A 369 6.46 -23.68 -16.74
N ALA A 370 7.55 -23.49 -16.00
CA ALA A 370 8.80 -24.20 -16.16
C ALA A 370 8.63 -25.73 -16.02
N LYS A 371 7.81 -26.19 -15.07
CA LYS A 371 7.43 -27.61 -14.92
C LYS A 371 6.72 -28.19 -16.15
N ARG A 372 5.92 -27.40 -16.89
CA ARG A 372 5.24 -27.84 -18.12
C ARG A 372 6.17 -27.82 -19.32
N ASN A 373 7.06 -26.82 -19.40
CA ASN A 373 7.89 -26.53 -20.56
C ASN A 373 9.30 -27.16 -20.48
N ALA A 374 9.60 -27.90 -19.40
CA ALA A 374 10.92 -28.45 -19.07
C ALA A 374 12.04 -27.38 -19.11
N LYS A 375 11.79 -26.23 -18.49
CA LYS A 375 12.71 -25.10 -18.37
C LYS A 375 13.23 -24.93 -16.95
N GLN A 376 14.29 -24.15 -16.80
CA GLN A 376 14.78 -23.66 -15.51
C GLN A 376 14.33 -22.21 -15.25
N ILE A 377 14.54 -21.74 -14.02
CA ILE A 377 14.27 -20.38 -13.55
C ILE A 377 15.45 -19.97 -12.67
N ALA A 378 15.87 -18.70 -12.70
CA ALA A 378 16.83 -18.18 -11.74
C ALA A 378 16.27 -17.02 -10.92
N ILE A 379 16.69 -16.96 -9.65
CA ILE A 379 16.63 -15.77 -8.81
C ILE A 379 18.04 -15.19 -8.73
N LEU A 380 18.17 -13.92 -9.10
CA LEU A 380 19.36 -13.10 -8.86
C LEU A 380 19.02 -12.19 -7.68
N PHE A 381 19.61 -12.44 -6.51
CA PHE A 381 19.57 -11.54 -5.37
C PHE A 381 20.70 -10.52 -5.51
N ILE A 382 20.39 -9.23 -5.38
CA ILE A 382 21.27 -8.11 -5.78
C ILE A 382 21.33 -7.10 -4.64
N ASP A 383 22.53 -6.62 -4.35
CA ASP A 383 22.78 -5.59 -3.33
C ASP A 383 23.70 -4.49 -3.89
N LEU A 384 23.42 -3.24 -3.50
CA LEU A 384 24.19 -2.06 -3.88
C LEU A 384 25.41 -1.86 -2.98
N ASP A 385 26.58 -2.14 -3.54
CA ASP A 385 27.84 -2.02 -2.81
C ASP A 385 28.04 -0.60 -2.25
N PHE A 386 28.24 -0.52 -0.93
CA PHE A 386 28.45 0.72 -0.18
C PHE A 386 27.29 1.75 -0.21
N PHE A 387 26.05 1.37 -0.54
CA PHE A 387 24.90 2.29 -0.52
C PHE A 387 24.72 3.00 0.84
N LYS A 388 24.98 2.32 1.96
CA LYS A 388 25.01 2.98 3.28
C LYS A 388 25.97 4.17 3.33
N LEU A 389 27.16 4.10 2.73
CA LEU A 389 28.11 5.21 2.71
C LEU A 389 27.55 6.42 1.94
N VAL A 390 26.73 6.20 0.91
CA VAL A 390 26.02 7.26 0.19
C VAL A 390 25.00 7.95 1.11
N ASN A 391 24.20 7.19 1.86
CA ASN A 391 23.26 7.74 2.85
C ASN A 391 23.98 8.50 3.97
N ASP A 392 25.03 7.91 4.56
CA ASP A 392 25.79 8.51 5.66
C ASP A 392 26.55 9.79 5.23
N SER A 393 26.87 9.94 3.93
CA SER A 393 27.64 11.08 3.40
C SER A 393 26.78 12.17 2.73
N LEU A 394 25.69 11.80 2.06
CA LEU A 394 24.86 12.70 1.22
C LEU A 394 23.37 12.75 1.65
N GLY A 395 22.97 11.93 2.62
CA GLY A 395 21.62 11.89 3.17
C GLY A 395 20.62 11.04 2.37
N HIS A 396 19.59 10.54 3.06
CA HIS A 396 18.59 9.63 2.50
C HIS A 396 17.87 10.17 1.25
N GLY A 397 17.66 11.48 1.13
CA GLY A 397 17.03 12.08 -0.05
C GLY A 397 17.82 11.90 -1.35
N VAL A 398 19.15 11.71 -1.27
CA VAL A 398 20.01 11.34 -2.41
C VAL A 398 19.97 9.83 -2.63
N GLY A 399 19.99 9.03 -1.55
CA GLY A 399 19.82 7.57 -1.59
C GLY A 399 18.51 7.14 -2.25
N ASP A 400 17.40 7.78 -1.93
CA ASP A 400 16.07 7.51 -2.50
C ASP A 400 15.96 7.86 -4.00
N GLN A 401 16.80 8.76 -4.50
CA GLN A 401 16.90 9.06 -5.93
C GLN A 401 17.82 8.06 -6.64
N LEU A 402 18.92 7.68 -5.97
CA LEU A 402 19.81 6.63 -6.45
C LEU A 402 19.05 5.29 -6.59
N LEU A 403 18.26 4.88 -5.59
CA LEU A 403 17.46 3.65 -5.63
C LEU A 403 16.47 3.61 -6.82
N ARG A 404 15.88 4.75 -7.18
CA ARG A 404 15.04 4.86 -8.39
C ARG A 404 15.85 4.71 -9.68
N SER A 405 16.97 5.42 -9.79
CA SER A 405 17.87 5.30 -10.95
C SER A 405 18.51 3.90 -11.08
N VAL A 406 18.69 3.19 -9.97
CA VAL A 406 19.06 1.77 -9.93
C VAL A 406 17.92 0.91 -10.47
N ALA A 407 16.69 1.07 -9.97
CA ALA A 407 15.52 0.32 -10.42
C ALA A 407 15.29 0.44 -11.94
N GLU A 408 15.32 1.67 -12.48
CA GLU A 408 15.23 1.95 -13.92
C GLU A 408 16.30 1.18 -14.73
N ARG A 409 17.55 1.19 -14.24
CA ARG A 409 18.68 0.53 -14.89
C ARG A 409 18.59 -0.99 -14.84
N LEU A 410 18.13 -1.56 -13.72
CA LEU A 410 17.88 -3.00 -13.59
C LEU A 410 16.78 -3.45 -14.57
N VAL A 411 15.68 -2.70 -14.66
CA VAL A 411 14.59 -2.99 -15.61
C VAL A 411 15.06 -2.92 -17.07
N ALA A 412 15.86 -1.92 -17.43
CA ALA A 412 16.46 -1.82 -18.77
C ALA A 412 17.45 -2.97 -19.11
N CYS A 413 17.92 -3.71 -18.11
CA CYS A 413 18.82 -4.85 -18.31
C CYS A 413 18.11 -6.18 -18.57
N VAL A 414 16.83 -6.34 -18.24
CA VAL A 414 16.10 -7.61 -18.35
C VAL A 414 15.07 -7.62 -19.51
N ARG A 415 14.35 -8.73 -19.70
CA ARG A 415 13.25 -8.86 -20.67
C ARG A 415 11.91 -8.56 -20.01
N ALA A 416 10.87 -8.26 -20.80
CA ALA A 416 9.51 -8.04 -20.28
C ALA A 416 8.86 -9.30 -19.64
N THR A 417 9.44 -10.49 -19.85
CA THR A 417 9.08 -11.76 -19.19
C THR A 417 9.71 -11.94 -17.82
N ASP A 418 10.76 -11.17 -17.53
CA ASP A 418 11.49 -11.22 -16.27
C ASP A 418 10.84 -10.25 -15.28
N THR A 419 11.14 -10.40 -13.99
CA THR A 419 10.60 -9.52 -12.93
C THR A 419 11.72 -8.98 -12.08
N VAL A 420 11.96 -7.67 -12.17
CA VAL A 420 12.73 -6.93 -11.17
C VAL A 420 11.82 -6.58 -10.00
N SER A 421 12.28 -6.78 -8.78
CA SER A 421 11.60 -6.48 -7.53
C SER A 421 12.56 -5.79 -6.56
N ARG A 422 12.03 -5.02 -5.62
CA ARG A 422 12.80 -4.51 -4.46
C ARG A 422 12.38 -5.29 -3.21
N HIS A 423 13.36 -5.85 -2.49
CA HIS A 423 13.09 -6.63 -1.27
C HIS A 423 12.98 -5.72 -0.04
N GLY A 424 13.86 -4.73 0.05
CA GLY A 424 13.92 -3.71 1.09
C GLY A 424 15.27 -2.98 1.04
N GLY A 425 15.37 -1.77 1.60
CA GLY A 425 16.66 -1.05 1.66
C GLY A 425 17.35 -0.90 0.29
N ASP A 426 18.58 -1.42 0.22
CA ASP A 426 19.49 -1.55 -0.92
C ASP A 426 19.32 -2.86 -1.73
N GLU A 427 18.43 -3.77 -1.29
CA GLU A 427 18.25 -5.12 -1.86
C GLU A 427 17.23 -5.16 -2.99
N PHE A 428 17.65 -5.67 -4.14
CA PHE A 428 16.82 -5.94 -5.32
C PHE A 428 16.86 -7.43 -5.66
N VAL A 429 15.82 -7.92 -6.33
CA VAL A 429 15.71 -9.32 -6.73
C VAL A 429 15.20 -9.40 -8.16
N ILE A 430 15.87 -10.17 -9.00
CA ILE A 430 15.46 -10.42 -10.39
C ILE A 430 15.09 -11.89 -10.56
N LEU A 431 13.83 -12.13 -10.90
CA LEU A 431 13.31 -13.42 -11.35
C LEU A 431 13.44 -13.49 -12.87
N LEU A 432 14.28 -14.42 -13.36
CA LEU A 432 14.45 -14.72 -14.78
C LEU A 432 13.57 -15.89 -15.18
N SER A 433 12.69 -15.66 -16.15
CA SER A 433 11.68 -16.63 -16.58
C SER A 433 12.15 -17.43 -17.79
N GLU A 434 11.95 -18.75 -17.74
CA GLU A 434 12.22 -19.69 -18.85
C GLU A 434 13.68 -19.68 -19.37
N LEU A 435 14.60 -20.16 -18.54
CA LEU A 435 15.98 -20.43 -18.93
C LEU A 435 16.11 -21.78 -19.67
N ASP A 436 16.98 -21.85 -20.67
CA ASP A 436 17.37 -23.10 -21.32
C ASP A 436 18.43 -23.84 -20.51
N LYS A 437 19.29 -23.09 -19.79
CA LYS A 437 20.44 -23.60 -19.01
C LYS A 437 20.87 -22.60 -17.92
N PRO A 438 21.65 -23.00 -16.90
CA PRO A 438 22.07 -22.11 -15.82
C PRO A 438 22.93 -20.92 -16.28
N GLU A 439 23.74 -21.10 -17.34
CA GLU A 439 24.61 -20.04 -17.86
C GLU A 439 23.84 -18.85 -18.43
N ASP A 440 22.57 -19.02 -18.81
CA ASP A 440 21.75 -17.90 -19.29
C ASP A 440 21.57 -16.82 -18.21
N ALA A 441 21.52 -17.23 -16.93
CA ALA A 441 21.49 -16.32 -15.79
C ALA A 441 22.82 -15.59 -15.57
N ALA A 442 23.97 -16.23 -15.88
CA ALA A 442 25.28 -15.57 -15.84
C ALA A 442 25.37 -14.44 -16.87
N HIS A 443 24.91 -14.64 -18.10
CA HIS A 443 24.93 -13.59 -19.13
C HIS A 443 24.09 -12.36 -18.72
N VAL A 444 23.01 -12.55 -17.95
CA VAL A 444 22.24 -11.43 -17.39
C VAL A 444 23.00 -10.76 -16.24
N ALA A 445 23.63 -11.52 -15.35
CA ALA A 445 24.46 -10.97 -14.28
C ALA A 445 25.68 -10.18 -14.80
N GLU A 446 26.36 -10.66 -15.85
CA GLU A 446 27.41 -9.94 -16.56
C GLU A 446 26.89 -8.63 -17.17
N LYS A 447 25.74 -8.68 -17.86
CA LYS A 447 25.08 -7.48 -18.44
C LYS A 447 24.73 -6.45 -17.36
N LEU A 448 24.22 -6.90 -16.22
CA LEU A 448 23.90 -6.05 -15.07
C LEU A 448 25.17 -5.38 -14.52
N THR A 449 26.22 -6.14 -14.20
CA THR A 449 27.49 -5.60 -13.70
C THR A 449 28.10 -4.59 -14.68
N ALA A 450 28.12 -4.91 -15.98
CA ALA A 450 28.63 -4.02 -17.02
C ALA A 450 27.82 -2.73 -17.18
N ALA A 451 26.48 -2.78 -17.05
CA ALA A 451 25.63 -1.60 -17.08
C ALA A 451 25.87 -0.65 -15.89
N PHE A 452 26.33 -1.19 -14.75
CA PHE A 452 26.61 -0.42 -13.54
C PHE A 452 28.03 0.20 -13.52
N CYS A 453 28.90 -0.13 -14.48
CA CYS A 453 30.12 0.65 -14.73
C CYS A 453 29.83 2.11 -15.14
N ALA A 454 28.62 2.41 -15.64
CA ALA A 454 28.20 3.78 -15.90
C ALA A 454 27.84 4.51 -14.59
N PRO A 455 28.21 5.78 -14.39
CA PRO A 455 27.79 6.55 -13.21
C PRO A 455 26.27 6.74 -13.16
N HIS A 456 25.73 6.97 -11.97
CA HIS A 456 24.40 7.56 -11.76
C HIS A 456 24.57 9.07 -11.58
N LEU A 457 23.72 9.87 -12.25
CA LEU A 457 23.68 11.33 -12.12
C LEU A 457 22.46 11.70 -11.26
N ILE A 458 22.72 12.12 -10.03
CA ILE A 458 21.69 12.39 -9.02
C ILE A 458 21.86 13.84 -8.54
N ASN A 459 21.05 14.74 -9.06
CA ASN A 459 21.27 16.19 -8.96
C ASN A 459 22.68 16.53 -9.47
N ASP A 460 23.46 17.32 -8.73
CA ASP A 460 24.84 17.67 -9.08
C ASP A 460 25.88 16.56 -8.77
N HIS A 461 25.45 15.39 -8.27
CA HIS A 461 26.34 14.30 -7.88
C HIS A 461 26.50 13.22 -8.97
N LYS A 462 27.76 12.87 -9.26
CA LYS A 462 28.15 11.75 -10.13
C LYS A 462 28.57 10.54 -9.28
N LEU A 463 27.62 9.69 -8.96
CA LEU A 463 27.81 8.52 -8.08
C LEU A 463 28.24 7.30 -8.90
N HIS A 464 29.18 6.52 -8.38
CA HIS A 464 29.53 5.21 -8.91
C HIS A 464 29.19 4.18 -7.84
N VAL A 465 28.36 3.19 -8.18
CA VAL A 465 27.97 2.08 -7.31
C VAL A 465 28.05 0.79 -8.11
N SER A 466 28.57 -0.25 -7.49
CA SER A 466 28.64 -1.60 -8.06
C SER A 466 27.56 -2.51 -7.46
N LEU A 467 27.40 -3.68 -8.06
CA LEU A 467 26.47 -4.70 -7.59
C LEU A 467 27.25 -5.92 -7.08
N SER A 468 26.84 -6.42 -5.92
CA SER A 468 27.12 -7.79 -5.52
C SER A 468 25.89 -8.66 -5.81
N ILE A 469 26.06 -9.73 -6.60
CA ILE A 469 24.96 -10.54 -7.13
C ILE A 469 25.11 -12.00 -6.70
N GLY A 470 24.01 -12.61 -6.26
CA GLY A 470 23.93 -14.03 -5.96
C GLY A 470 22.86 -14.71 -6.81
N ILE A 471 23.22 -15.80 -7.48
CA ILE A 471 22.36 -16.52 -8.42
C ILE A 471 21.97 -17.87 -7.81
N SER A 472 20.68 -18.19 -7.79
CA SER A 472 20.19 -19.53 -7.47
C SER A 472 19.17 -20.01 -8.49
N VAL A 473 19.24 -21.29 -8.87
CA VAL A 473 18.54 -21.87 -10.02
C VAL A 473 17.55 -22.95 -9.56
N TYR A 474 16.27 -22.78 -9.93
CA TYR A 474 15.25 -23.80 -9.78
C TYR A 474 15.29 -24.75 -10.99
N PRO A 475 15.18 -26.09 -10.80
CA PRO A 475 14.90 -26.78 -9.53
C PRO A 475 16.15 -27.18 -8.72
N ASP A 476 17.34 -27.02 -9.28
CA ASP A 476 18.58 -27.68 -8.83
C ASP A 476 19.00 -27.25 -7.41
N ASP A 477 18.83 -25.97 -7.07
CA ASP A 477 19.15 -25.41 -5.75
C ASP A 477 17.97 -25.47 -4.76
N GLY A 478 16.78 -25.89 -5.19
CA GLY A 478 15.59 -25.93 -4.32
C GLY A 478 14.25 -25.92 -5.06
N SER A 479 13.21 -26.38 -4.37
CA SER A 479 11.85 -26.53 -4.92
C SER A 479 10.85 -25.44 -4.51
N GLU A 480 11.21 -24.59 -3.55
CA GLU A 480 10.34 -23.55 -2.97
C GLU A 480 11.07 -22.21 -2.91
N MET A 481 10.34 -21.10 -3.02
CA MET A 481 10.95 -19.77 -3.11
C MET A 481 11.79 -19.41 -1.89
N ALA A 482 11.39 -19.82 -0.68
CA ALA A 482 12.14 -19.52 0.54
C ALA A 482 13.58 -20.06 0.48
N PHE A 483 13.77 -21.29 0.00
CA PHE A 483 15.10 -21.89 -0.15
C PHE A 483 15.89 -21.29 -1.31
N ILE A 484 15.26 -21.05 -2.47
CA ILE A 484 15.92 -20.40 -3.61
C ILE A 484 16.38 -18.98 -3.25
N MET A 485 15.55 -18.20 -2.56
CA MET A 485 15.88 -16.86 -2.07
C MET A 485 17.05 -16.89 -1.07
N GLN A 486 16.99 -17.79 -0.08
CA GLN A 486 18.06 -17.95 0.91
C GLN A 486 19.39 -18.37 0.25
N ASN A 487 19.35 -19.27 -0.73
CA ASN A 487 20.52 -19.74 -1.45
C ASN A 487 21.12 -18.62 -2.34
N ALA A 488 20.28 -17.80 -2.98
CA ALA A 488 20.72 -16.61 -3.72
C ALA A 488 21.35 -15.54 -2.81
N ASP A 489 20.76 -15.24 -1.63
CA ASP A 489 21.35 -14.34 -0.62
C ASP A 489 22.74 -14.84 -0.15
N ILE A 490 22.86 -16.12 0.19
CA ILE A 490 24.15 -16.74 0.55
C ILE A 490 25.20 -16.57 -0.56
N ALA A 491 24.81 -16.70 -1.83
CA ALA A 491 25.69 -16.47 -2.97
C ALA A 491 26.07 -14.97 -3.13
N MET A 492 25.13 -14.05 -2.92
CA MET A 492 25.35 -12.59 -2.96
C MET A 492 26.34 -12.16 -1.87
N TYR A 493 26.19 -12.71 -0.65
CA TYR A 493 27.13 -12.50 0.45
C TYR A 493 28.53 -13.06 0.14
N HIS A 494 28.63 -14.14 -0.65
CA HIS A 494 29.90 -14.63 -1.16
C HIS A 494 30.51 -13.73 -2.24
N ALA A 495 29.71 -13.12 -3.13
CA ALA A 495 30.17 -12.10 -4.08
C ALA A 495 30.73 -10.86 -3.35
N LYS A 496 30.02 -10.37 -2.32
CA LYS A 496 30.50 -9.27 -1.44
C LYS A 496 31.88 -9.51 -0.83
N LYS A 497 32.25 -10.78 -0.59
CA LYS A 497 33.57 -11.16 -0.04
C LYS A 497 34.63 -11.42 -1.09
N SER A 498 34.24 -11.87 -2.28
CA SER A 498 35.15 -12.16 -3.39
C SER A 498 35.61 -10.91 -4.15
N GLY A 499 35.50 -9.72 -3.52
CA GLY A 499 35.90 -8.43 -4.07
C GLY A 499 34.76 -7.43 -4.30
N ARG A 500 33.47 -7.82 -4.11
CA ARG A 500 32.28 -7.06 -4.59
C ARG A 500 32.25 -6.95 -6.11
N ASN A 501 31.37 -6.12 -6.69
CA ASN A 501 31.28 -5.84 -8.14
C ASN A 501 31.32 -7.11 -9.02
N SER A 502 30.59 -8.14 -8.61
CA SER A 502 30.68 -9.49 -9.17
C SER A 502 29.43 -10.30 -8.86
N TYR A 503 29.28 -11.44 -9.55
CA TYR A 503 28.24 -12.42 -9.28
C TYR A 503 28.83 -13.74 -8.80
N GLN A 504 28.04 -14.52 -8.07
CA GLN A 504 28.33 -15.91 -7.71
C GLN A 504 27.07 -16.76 -7.88
N PHE A 505 27.23 -18.01 -8.35
CA PHE A 505 26.18 -19.01 -8.20
C PHE A 505 26.21 -19.62 -6.81
N PHE A 506 25.04 -19.95 -6.28
CA PHE A 506 24.93 -20.78 -5.10
C PHE A 506 25.63 -22.13 -5.32
N ARG A 507 26.24 -22.62 -4.25
CA ARG A 507 26.78 -23.98 -4.17
C ARG A 507 26.50 -24.50 -2.77
N ALA A 508 26.15 -25.78 -2.64
CA ALA A 508 25.85 -26.41 -1.35
C ALA A 508 26.98 -26.23 -0.31
N ASP A 509 28.24 -26.13 -0.74
CA ASP A 509 29.37 -25.91 0.17
C ASP A 509 29.48 -24.47 0.71
N MET A 510 28.77 -23.48 0.15
CA MET A 510 28.65 -22.13 0.72
C MET A 510 27.81 -22.12 2.00
N ASN A 511 26.68 -22.85 2.01
CA ASN A 511 25.74 -22.87 3.13
C ASN A 511 26.40 -23.45 4.41
N ALA A 512 27.25 -24.46 4.23
CA ALA A 512 28.12 -25.00 5.29
C ALA A 512 29.19 -24.01 5.79
N ARG A 513 29.80 -23.21 4.89
CA ARG A 513 30.78 -22.16 5.25
C ARG A 513 30.12 -21.04 6.06
N ALA A 514 28.95 -20.57 5.64
CA ALA A 514 28.18 -19.54 6.35
C ALA A 514 27.81 -20.00 7.78
N SER A 515 27.26 -21.21 7.91
CA SER A 515 26.92 -21.82 9.20
C SER A 515 28.16 -21.99 10.11
N LYS A 516 29.28 -22.52 9.56
CA LYS A 516 30.54 -22.66 10.31
C LYS A 516 31.08 -21.30 10.78
N ARG A 517 30.94 -20.25 9.97
CA ARG A 517 31.37 -18.89 10.34
C ARG A 517 30.57 -18.32 11.51
N LEU A 518 29.24 -18.42 11.50
CA LEU A 518 28.41 -17.86 12.58
C LEU A 518 28.75 -18.49 13.94
N LEU A 519 28.94 -19.82 13.94
CA LEU A 519 29.44 -20.56 15.09
C LEU A 519 30.83 -20.05 15.54
N LEU A 520 31.74 -19.82 14.59
CA LEU A 520 33.10 -19.39 14.87
C LEU A 520 33.18 -17.95 15.40
N GLU A 521 32.32 -17.03 14.94
CA GLU A 521 32.22 -15.68 15.53
C GLU A 521 31.69 -15.74 16.97
N SER A 522 30.64 -16.53 17.21
CA SER A 522 30.09 -16.74 18.56
C SER A 522 31.14 -17.30 19.51
N LYS A 523 31.91 -18.32 19.06
CA LYS A 523 33.05 -18.86 19.81
C LYS A 523 34.15 -17.81 20.04
N LEU A 524 34.47 -16.96 19.06
CA LEU A 524 35.53 -15.95 19.19
C LEU A 524 35.20 -14.88 20.25
N ARG A 525 33.91 -14.55 20.42
CA ARG A 525 33.39 -13.70 21.52
C ARG A 525 33.49 -14.36 22.90
N GLN A 526 33.54 -15.68 22.97
CA GLN A 526 33.74 -16.47 24.19
C GLN A 526 35.23 -16.64 24.52
N ALA A 527 36.04 -17.00 23.51
CA ALA A 527 37.49 -17.18 23.59
C ALA A 527 38.24 -16.03 24.26
N LEU A 528 37.85 -14.79 23.90
CA LEU A 528 38.41 -13.55 24.46
C LEU A 528 38.08 -13.36 25.95
N LYS A 529 36.95 -13.91 26.43
CA LYS A 529 36.54 -13.84 27.85
C LYS A 529 37.13 -14.97 28.69
N GLU A 530 37.30 -16.16 28.09
CA GLU A 530 37.70 -17.38 28.80
C GLU A 530 39.21 -17.68 28.71
N GLY A 531 39.99 -16.85 28.00
CA GLY A 531 41.44 -16.98 27.94
C GLY A 531 41.92 -18.13 27.02
N GLU A 532 41.19 -18.35 25.94
CA GLU A 532 41.48 -19.44 24.98
C GLU A 532 42.62 -19.11 24.00
N PHE A 533 43.01 -17.84 23.88
CA PHE A 533 44.15 -17.42 23.07
C PHE A 533 45.48 -17.69 23.80
N ILE A 534 46.51 -18.06 23.03
CA ILE A 534 47.90 -18.22 23.48
C ILE A 534 48.84 -17.66 22.41
N LEU A 535 50.04 -17.22 22.79
CA LEU A 535 51.08 -16.82 21.84
C LEU A 535 52.11 -17.94 21.65
N HIS A 536 52.45 -18.22 20.40
CA HIS A 536 53.65 -18.96 20.03
C HIS A 536 54.68 -17.97 19.46
N TYR A 537 55.96 -18.35 19.50
CA TYR A 537 57.08 -17.48 19.13
C TYR A 537 57.97 -18.17 18.12
N GLN A 538 58.17 -17.59 16.94
CA GLN A 538 59.07 -18.13 15.92
C GLN A 538 60.36 -17.31 15.83
N PRO A 539 61.56 -17.92 15.94
CA PRO A 539 62.82 -17.18 15.93
C PRO A 539 63.09 -16.49 14.57
N GLN A 540 63.57 -15.26 14.66
CA GLN A 540 64.22 -14.51 13.58
C GLN A 540 65.73 -14.65 13.77
N VAL A 541 66.47 -14.86 12.68
CA VAL A 541 67.88 -15.29 12.71
C VAL A 541 68.71 -14.49 11.70
N GLU A 542 69.86 -13.95 12.10
CA GLU A 542 70.82 -13.33 11.19
C GLU A 542 71.48 -14.41 10.33
N LEU A 543 71.40 -14.28 9.00
CA LEU A 543 71.77 -15.35 8.08
C LEU A 543 73.29 -15.50 7.91
N ILE A 544 74.10 -14.57 8.42
CA ILE A 544 75.57 -14.64 8.33
C ILE A 544 76.15 -15.36 9.53
N SER A 545 75.89 -14.89 10.75
CA SER A 545 76.41 -15.46 12.01
C SER A 545 75.56 -16.59 12.60
N GLY A 546 74.27 -16.67 12.27
CA GLY A 546 73.31 -17.54 12.96
C GLY A 546 72.77 -16.97 14.28
N GLU A 547 73.09 -15.74 14.66
CA GLU A 547 72.53 -15.10 15.86
C GLU A 547 71.00 -15.01 15.78
N ILE A 548 70.31 -15.42 16.86
CA ILE A 548 68.86 -15.23 17.02
C ILE A 548 68.61 -13.76 17.37
N THR A 549 68.16 -12.99 16.39
CA THR A 549 67.96 -11.54 16.47
C THR A 549 66.65 -11.15 17.13
N GLY A 550 65.61 -11.98 16.99
CA GLY A 550 64.25 -11.67 17.44
C GLY A 550 63.34 -12.89 17.47
N ALA A 551 62.04 -12.65 17.69
CA ALA A 551 61.01 -13.62 17.36
C ALA A 551 59.64 -12.99 17.09
N GLU A 552 58.85 -13.61 16.23
CA GLU A 552 57.48 -13.19 15.93
C GLU A 552 56.47 -13.83 16.88
N ALA A 553 55.64 -13.00 17.53
CA ALA A 553 54.56 -13.40 18.42
C ALA A 553 53.28 -13.76 17.63
N LEU A 554 53.22 -15.04 17.26
CA LEU A 554 52.18 -15.64 16.45
C LEU A 554 51.02 -16.15 17.33
N ILE A 555 49.89 -15.44 17.31
CA ILE A 555 48.66 -15.85 18.02
C ILE A 555 48.17 -17.24 17.61
N ARG A 556 47.67 -18.01 18.57
CA ARG A 556 46.95 -19.27 18.37
C ARG A 556 45.69 -19.27 19.23
N TRP A 557 44.63 -19.93 18.75
CA TRP A 557 43.40 -20.10 19.50
C TRP A 557 43.22 -21.58 19.86
N ARG A 558 43.07 -21.89 21.14
CA ARG A 558 42.87 -23.24 21.69
C ARG A 558 41.40 -23.43 22.06
N ASP A 559 40.61 -23.98 21.13
CA ASP A 559 39.23 -24.41 21.34
C ASP A 559 39.21 -25.62 22.31
N PRO A 560 38.58 -25.52 23.50
CA PRO A 560 38.58 -26.58 24.49
C PRO A 560 37.99 -27.92 24.01
N GLY A 561 37.12 -27.89 22.98
CA GLY A 561 36.56 -29.08 22.34
C GLY A 561 37.12 -29.39 20.95
N GLY A 562 37.99 -28.52 20.40
CA GLY A 562 38.40 -28.57 18.98
C GLY A 562 39.91 -28.55 18.73
N GLY A 563 40.74 -28.27 19.74
CA GLY A 563 42.20 -28.17 19.58
C GLY A 563 42.63 -26.78 19.09
N LEU A 564 43.72 -26.71 18.33
CA LEU A 564 44.28 -25.43 17.86
C LEU A 564 43.64 -24.97 16.54
N ILE A 565 42.91 -23.85 16.59
CA ILE A 565 42.39 -23.15 15.42
C ILE A 565 43.48 -22.18 14.90
N PRO A 566 43.88 -22.25 13.62
CA PRO A 566 44.93 -21.41 13.04
C PRO A 566 44.41 -19.98 12.72
N PRO A 567 45.27 -18.94 12.79
CA PRO A 567 44.89 -17.55 12.52
C PRO A 567 44.07 -17.33 11.24
N ALA A 568 44.47 -17.96 10.13
CA ALA A 568 43.78 -17.85 8.85
C ALA A 568 42.30 -18.28 8.85
N GLN A 569 41.84 -19.04 9.86
CA GLN A 569 40.41 -19.37 10.03
C GLN A 569 39.63 -18.34 10.86
N PHE A 570 40.28 -17.51 11.68
CA PHE A 570 39.58 -16.65 12.67
C PHE A 570 39.92 -15.16 12.59
N ILE A 571 41.12 -14.75 12.15
CA ILE A 571 41.51 -13.34 12.05
C ILE A 571 40.59 -12.56 11.08
N PRO A 572 40.28 -13.04 9.85
CA PRO A 572 39.37 -12.31 8.95
C PRO A 572 37.96 -12.14 9.54
N ILE A 573 37.49 -13.11 10.34
CA ILE A 573 36.21 -13.00 11.05
C ILE A 573 36.32 -11.95 12.16
N ALA A 574 37.40 -11.95 12.93
CA ALA A 574 37.66 -10.97 13.99
C ALA A 574 37.76 -9.54 13.44
N GLU A 575 38.33 -9.34 12.25
CA GLU A 575 38.34 -8.05 11.56
C GLU A 575 36.93 -7.65 11.12
N GLU A 576 36.21 -8.50 10.39
CA GLU A 576 34.87 -8.20 9.88
C GLU A 576 33.83 -7.90 10.99
N CYS A 577 33.99 -8.45 12.20
CA CYS A 577 33.13 -8.13 13.36
C CYS A 577 33.75 -7.15 14.38
N GLY A 578 34.91 -6.55 14.07
CA GLY A 578 35.60 -5.54 14.88
C GLY A 578 36.29 -6.05 16.15
N LEU A 579 36.22 -7.36 16.44
CA LEU A 579 36.85 -7.97 17.62
C LEU A 579 38.38 -8.03 17.54
N ILE A 580 38.96 -7.85 16.35
CA ILE A 580 40.42 -7.80 16.16
C ILE A 580 41.08 -6.75 17.06
N ILE A 581 40.43 -5.60 17.29
CA ILE A 581 40.96 -4.51 18.13
C ILE A 581 41.14 -4.97 19.59
N SER A 582 40.21 -5.79 20.10
CA SER A 582 40.31 -6.36 21.45
C SER A 582 41.29 -7.52 21.53
N ILE A 583 41.40 -8.32 20.45
CA ILE A 583 42.36 -9.43 20.36
C ILE A 583 43.80 -8.89 20.25
N GLY A 584 44.07 -7.92 19.40
CA GLY A 584 45.38 -7.31 19.24
C GLY A 584 45.86 -6.58 20.50
N ARG A 585 44.97 -5.87 21.21
CA ARG A 585 45.27 -5.33 22.56
C ARG A 585 45.65 -6.46 23.54
N TRP A 586 45.01 -7.63 23.46
CA TRP A 586 45.40 -8.80 24.25
C TRP A 586 46.76 -9.37 23.82
N VAL A 587 47.04 -9.48 22.52
CA VAL A 587 48.34 -9.94 21.97
C VAL A 587 49.47 -9.04 22.45
N LEU A 588 49.32 -7.72 22.32
CA LEU A 588 50.31 -6.73 22.77
C LEU A 588 50.57 -6.84 24.28
N ASN A 589 49.52 -6.98 25.10
CA ASN A 589 49.68 -7.20 26.55
C ASN A 589 50.41 -8.50 26.86
N GLU A 590 50.04 -9.62 26.24
CA GLU A 590 50.62 -10.94 26.50
C GLU A 590 52.08 -11.04 26.01
N ALA A 591 52.39 -10.45 24.86
CA ALA A 591 53.76 -10.35 24.34
C ALA A 591 54.64 -9.52 25.29
N CYS A 592 54.17 -8.36 25.75
CA CYS A 592 54.91 -7.53 26.72
C CYS A 592 55.03 -8.19 28.10
N ARG A 593 53.97 -8.84 28.60
CA ARG A 593 54.02 -9.67 29.81
C ARG A 593 55.09 -10.76 29.70
N GLN A 594 55.18 -11.42 28.55
CA GLN A 594 56.12 -12.51 28.35
C GLN A 594 57.57 -12.03 28.13
N MET A 595 57.77 -10.91 27.41
CA MET A 595 59.08 -10.24 27.33
C MET A 595 59.62 -9.87 28.72
N LYS A 596 58.77 -9.30 29.58
CA LYS A 596 59.14 -8.96 30.95
C LYS A 596 59.50 -10.21 31.76
N ALA A 597 58.69 -11.27 31.68
CA ALA A 597 58.95 -12.54 32.37
C ALA A 597 60.27 -13.21 31.92
N TRP A 598 60.60 -13.20 30.62
CA TRP A 598 61.88 -13.71 30.12
C TRP A 598 63.07 -12.88 30.62
N ARG A 599 62.96 -11.55 30.57
CA ARG A 599 63.99 -10.61 31.06
C ARG A 599 64.24 -10.79 32.56
N ASP A 600 63.19 -10.89 33.36
CA ASP A 600 63.28 -11.13 34.81
C ASP A 600 63.87 -12.52 35.14
N SER A 601 63.69 -13.49 34.24
CA SER A 601 64.29 -14.84 34.33
C SER A 601 65.74 -14.91 33.83
N GLY A 602 66.35 -13.78 33.45
CA GLY A 602 67.72 -13.72 32.92
C GLY A 602 67.90 -14.27 31.50
N CYS A 603 66.81 -14.45 30.75
CA CYS A 603 66.87 -14.89 29.36
C CYS A 603 67.37 -13.76 28.44
N ARG A 604 67.97 -14.12 27.29
CA ARG A 604 68.49 -13.15 26.30
C ARG A 604 67.35 -12.24 25.83
N SER A 605 67.46 -10.95 26.09
CA SER A 605 66.48 -9.97 25.62
C SER A 605 66.68 -9.74 24.12
N THR A 606 65.71 -10.19 23.32
CA THR A 606 65.63 -9.99 21.86
C THR A 606 64.30 -9.30 21.54
N PRO A 607 64.21 -8.42 20.52
CA PRO A 607 62.94 -7.84 20.11
C PRO A 607 61.89 -8.88 19.71
N ILE A 608 60.64 -8.63 20.09
CA ILE A 608 59.49 -9.43 19.73
C ILE A 608 58.60 -8.66 18.76
N SER A 609 58.33 -9.27 17.61
CA SER A 609 57.43 -8.76 16.59
C SER A 609 55.97 -9.07 16.89
N VAL A 610 55.09 -8.09 16.66
CA VAL A 610 53.63 -8.22 16.78
C VAL A 610 52.97 -7.65 15.53
N ASN A 611 52.17 -8.48 14.85
CA ASN A 611 51.32 -8.08 13.73
C ASN A 611 50.19 -7.15 14.18
N ILE A 612 49.94 -6.07 13.42
CA ILE A 612 48.90 -5.08 13.71
C ILE A 612 47.93 -4.98 12.52
N SER A 613 46.63 -5.15 12.77
CA SER A 613 45.61 -5.09 11.71
C SER A 613 45.31 -3.66 11.21
N ALA A 614 44.71 -3.59 10.02
CA ALA A 614 44.25 -2.35 9.41
C ALA A 614 43.19 -1.59 10.23
N LEU A 615 42.56 -2.25 11.22
CA LEU A 615 41.54 -1.69 12.10
C LEU A 615 42.12 -1.23 13.45
N GLU A 616 43.19 -1.86 13.91
CA GLU A 616 43.96 -1.41 15.09
C GLU A 616 44.76 -0.16 14.79
N PHE A 617 45.54 -0.15 13.70
CA PHE A 617 46.39 0.98 13.32
C PHE A 617 45.60 2.29 13.12
N ARG A 618 44.33 2.18 12.72
CA ARG A 618 43.39 3.31 12.54
C ARG A 618 42.52 3.60 13.77
N ASN A 619 42.74 2.91 14.89
CA ASN A 619 42.01 3.14 16.13
C ASN A 619 42.60 4.35 16.89
N LYS A 620 41.74 5.30 17.29
CA LYS A 620 42.16 6.52 17.98
C LYS A 620 42.91 6.30 19.31
N GLY A 621 42.70 5.17 19.98
CA GLY A 621 43.40 4.82 21.24
C GLY A 621 44.61 3.91 21.05
N PHE A 622 45.06 3.66 19.81
CA PHE A 622 46.16 2.73 19.53
C PHE A 622 47.49 3.19 20.15
N LEU A 623 47.91 4.42 19.86
CA LEU A 623 49.16 5.02 20.36
C LEU A 623 49.20 5.10 21.90
N ASP A 624 48.10 5.53 22.52
CA ASP A 624 47.94 5.52 23.98
C ASP A 624 48.13 4.11 24.55
N SER A 625 47.52 3.10 23.92
CA SER A 625 47.60 1.72 24.40
C SER A 625 49.01 1.12 24.29
N ILE A 626 49.82 1.52 23.31
CA ILE A 626 51.23 1.10 23.22
C ILE A 626 52.03 1.69 24.38
N ASN A 627 51.85 2.98 24.68
CA ASN A 627 52.50 3.65 25.82
C ASN A 627 52.09 3.03 27.16
N ASP A 628 50.78 2.83 27.38
CA ASP A 628 50.24 2.18 28.58
C ASP A 628 50.88 0.80 28.83
N ILE A 629 50.95 -0.04 27.80
CA ILE A 629 51.46 -1.42 27.91
C ILE A 629 52.97 -1.43 28.18
N LEU A 630 53.75 -0.60 27.47
CA LEU A 630 55.20 -0.49 27.69
C LEU A 630 55.52 0.03 29.11
N ALA A 631 54.76 1.01 29.59
CA ALA A 631 54.89 1.54 30.95
C ALA A 631 54.47 0.52 32.02
N GLN A 632 53.35 -0.19 31.82
CA GLN A 632 52.83 -1.23 32.72
C GLN A 632 53.85 -2.35 32.95
N TYR A 633 54.55 -2.79 31.91
CA TYR A 633 55.56 -3.85 31.98
C TYR A 633 57.00 -3.34 32.15
N GLN A 634 57.21 -2.03 32.17
CA GLN A 634 58.52 -1.38 32.33
C GLN A 634 59.55 -1.86 31.29
N LEU A 635 59.12 -1.97 30.04
CA LEU A 635 59.93 -2.46 28.93
C LEU A 635 60.61 -1.32 28.16
N PRO A 636 61.88 -1.48 27.75
CA PRO A 636 62.47 -0.65 26.70
C PRO A 636 61.67 -0.80 25.40
N ALA A 637 61.21 0.31 24.83
CA ALA A 637 60.33 0.31 23.64
C ALA A 637 60.94 -0.45 22.44
N GLY A 638 62.26 -0.36 22.24
CA GLY A 638 62.98 -1.07 21.18
C GLY A 638 63.03 -2.60 21.30
N LEU A 639 62.42 -3.20 22.33
CA LEU A 639 62.13 -4.64 22.36
C LEU A 639 60.78 -5.00 21.72
N LEU A 640 59.92 -4.03 21.42
CA LEU A 640 58.68 -4.25 20.67
C LEU A 640 58.91 -3.84 19.21
N LYS A 641 58.70 -4.78 18.28
CA LYS A 641 58.59 -4.49 16.85
C LYS A 641 57.12 -4.62 16.44
N LEU A 642 56.60 -3.63 15.71
CA LEU A 642 55.25 -3.68 15.15
C LEU A 642 55.36 -3.99 13.65
N GLU A 643 54.61 -4.99 13.20
CA GLU A 643 54.62 -5.44 11.80
C GLU A 643 53.28 -5.06 11.15
N LEU A 644 53.36 -4.36 10.01
CA LEU A 644 52.25 -3.71 9.31
C LEU A 644 52.32 -4.06 7.84
N THR A 645 51.29 -4.71 7.29
CA THR A 645 51.31 -5.12 5.88
C THR A 645 51.32 -3.92 4.94
N GLU A 646 51.96 -4.06 3.78
CA GLU A 646 52.10 -3.02 2.75
C GLU A 646 50.76 -2.30 2.44
N SER A 647 49.67 -3.06 2.36
CA SER A 647 48.32 -2.58 2.07
C SER A 647 47.72 -1.66 3.15
N ILE A 648 48.13 -1.79 4.41
CA ILE A 648 47.66 -0.92 5.50
C ILE A 648 48.19 0.51 5.29
N LEU A 649 49.48 0.62 4.98
CA LEU A 649 50.18 1.90 4.91
C LEU A 649 49.76 2.73 3.69
N MET A 650 49.53 2.07 2.56
CA MET A 650 49.21 2.70 1.28
C MET A 650 47.78 3.30 1.20
N HIS A 651 46.86 2.90 2.08
CA HIS A 651 45.45 3.34 2.02
C HIS A 651 45.25 4.84 2.35
N ASP A 652 46.00 5.39 3.31
CA ASP A 652 46.09 6.83 3.55
C ASP A 652 47.50 7.18 4.02
N ILE A 653 48.42 7.26 3.07
CA ILE A 653 49.85 7.37 3.37
C ILE A 653 50.22 8.63 4.17
N LYS A 654 49.42 9.70 4.12
CA LYS A 654 49.65 10.90 4.92
C LYS A 654 49.27 10.69 6.39
N SER A 655 48.11 10.07 6.64
CA SER A 655 47.74 9.71 8.01
C SER A 655 48.67 8.63 8.57
N SER A 656 49.08 7.65 7.74
CA SER A 656 50.01 6.60 8.12
C SER A 656 51.36 7.16 8.57
N ILE A 657 51.98 8.07 7.81
CA ILE A 657 53.29 8.65 8.15
C ILE A 657 53.26 9.29 9.55
N ASN A 658 52.25 10.11 9.87
CA ASN A 658 52.14 10.73 11.19
C ASN A 658 52.11 9.70 12.33
N VAL A 659 51.29 8.65 12.19
CA VAL A 659 51.18 7.58 13.20
C VAL A 659 52.48 6.79 13.33
N LEU A 660 53.20 6.56 12.23
CA LEU A 660 54.51 5.90 12.26
C LEU A 660 55.57 6.79 12.93
N ASP A 661 55.61 8.11 12.63
CA ASP A 661 56.51 9.07 13.30
C ASP A 661 56.23 9.13 14.81
N GLU A 662 54.96 9.13 15.23
CA GLU A 662 54.56 9.06 16.64
C GLU A 662 55.02 7.74 17.29
N LEU A 663 54.85 6.59 16.63
CA LEU A 663 55.39 5.31 17.10
C LEU A 663 56.93 5.32 17.23
N LYS A 664 57.64 5.90 16.26
CA LYS A 664 59.11 6.05 16.34
C LYS A 664 59.53 7.00 17.46
N SER A 665 58.71 7.98 17.83
CA SER A 665 58.97 8.85 18.99
C SER A 665 58.84 8.11 20.33
N ILE A 666 57.98 7.09 20.42
CA ILE A 666 57.91 6.15 21.56
C ILE A 666 59.16 5.26 21.60
N GLY A 667 59.78 5.01 20.44
CA GLY A 667 61.02 4.24 20.30
C GLY A 667 60.80 2.75 20.04
N VAL A 668 59.62 2.35 19.55
CA VAL A 668 59.40 0.99 19.04
C VAL A 668 60.09 0.79 17.67
N LEU A 669 60.29 -0.46 17.30
CA LEU A 669 60.74 -0.83 15.96
C LEU A 669 59.53 -1.03 15.03
N LEU A 670 59.65 -0.69 13.75
CA LEU A 670 58.58 -0.78 12.75
C LEU A 670 59.05 -1.60 11.54
N SER A 671 58.25 -2.59 11.15
CA SER A 671 58.46 -3.42 9.97
C SER A 671 57.30 -3.30 8.99
N ILE A 672 57.60 -3.28 7.70
CA ILE A 672 56.60 -3.59 6.67
C ILE A 672 56.55 -5.09 6.46
N ASP A 673 55.35 -5.61 6.27
CA ASP A 673 55.05 -7.02 6.04
C ASP A 673 54.37 -7.27 4.69
N ASP A 674 54.36 -8.54 4.25
CA ASP A 674 53.89 -9.00 2.93
C ASP A 674 54.54 -8.25 1.73
N PHE A 675 55.76 -7.71 1.89
CA PHE A 675 56.29 -6.69 0.97
C PHE A 675 56.56 -7.26 -0.43
N GLY A 676 56.07 -6.55 -1.46
CA GLY A 676 56.18 -6.93 -2.86
C GLY A 676 54.94 -7.63 -3.41
N THR A 677 53.97 -7.98 -2.56
CA THR A 677 52.63 -8.45 -2.99
C THR A 677 51.72 -7.30 -3.44
N GLY A 678 52.06 -6.05 -3.10
CA GLY A 678 51.29 -4.84 -3.40
C GLY A 678 51.89 -3.92 -4.47
N TYR A 679 51.21 -2.79 -4.71
CA TYR A 679 51.61 -1.76 -5.67
C TYR A 679 52.42 -0.63 -5.01
N SER A 680 53.51 -0.97 -4.31
CA SER A 680 54.40 0.01 -3.70
C SER A 680 55.07 0.96 -4.70
N SER A 681 54.78 2.26 -4.55
CA SER A 681 55.55 3.31 -5.23
C SER A 681 56.76 3.69 -4.36
N LEU A 682 57.97 3.36 -4.83
CA LEU A 682 59.25 3.58 -4.12
C LEU A 682 59.41 5.00 -3.54
N SER A 683 58.82 6.01 -4.19
CA SER A 683 58.89 7.41 -3.75
C SER A 683 58.23 7.71 -2.38
N TYR A 684 57.41 6.79 -1.88
CA TYR A 684 56.84 6.83 -0.53
C TYR A 684 57.60 5.95 0.46
N LEU A 685 58.14 4.80 0.03
CA LEU A 685 58.93 3.92 0.90
C LEU A 685 60.17 4.65 1.47
N GLN A 686 60.77 5.54 0.67
CA GLN A 686 61.83 6.48 1.09
C GLN A 686 61.42 7.49 2.19
N ARG A 687 60.14 7.53 2.59
CA ARG A 687 59.58 8.48 3.57
C ARG A 687 58.91 7.79 4.76
N LEU A 688 58.76 6.47 4.73
CA LEU A 688 58.21 5.72 5.85
C LEU A 688 59.33 5.49 6.88
N PRO A 689 59.15 5.84 8.17
CA PRO A 689 60.23 5.81 9.16
C PRO A 689 60.38 4.39 9.76
N ILE A 690 60.61 3.41 8.88
CA ILE A 690 60.66 1.97 9.17
C ILE A 690 62.10 1.45 9.34
N ASP A 691 62.25 0.38 10.12
CA ASP A 691 63.55 -0.27 10.40
C ASP A 691 63.77 -1.55 9.58
N THR A 692 62.69 -2.20 9.13
CA THR A 692 62.73 -3.52 8.50
C THR A 692 61.71 -3.69 7.36
N LEU A 693 62.10 -4.45 6.34
CA LEU A 693 61.23 -5.01 5.31
C LEU A 693 61.19 -6.54 5.46
N LYS A 694 60.00 -7.14 5.46
CA LYS A 694 59.81 -8.59 5.38
C LYS A 694 59.40 -8.99 3.97
N ILE A 695 60.16 -9.89 3.34
CA ILE A 695 59.83 -10.48 2.04
C ILE A 695 58.79 -11.58 2.25
N ASP A 696 57.64 -11.47 1.59
CA ASP A 696 56.56 -12.46 1.65
C ASP A 696 57.06 -13.89 1.32
N GLN A 697 56.58 -14.86 2.10
CA GLN A 697 56.92 -16.28 2.00
C GLN A 697 56.71 -16.90 0.60
N SER A 698 55.84 -16.34 -0.25
CA SER A 698 55.59 -16.84 -1.61
C SER A 698 56.84 -16.71 -2.50
N PHE A 699 57.45 -15.53 -2.54
CA PHE A 699 58.69 -15.28 -3.29
C PHE A 699 59.87 -16.11 -2.77
N VAL A 700 59.90 -16.40 -1.46
CA VAL A 700 60.97 -17.20 -0.84
C VAL A 700 60.75 -18.71 -1.02
N ARG A 701 59.49 -19.17 -1.06
CA ARG A 701 59.15 -20.57 -1.31
C ARG A 701 59.65 -21.01 -2.68
N ASP A 702 59.30 -20.24 -3.72
CA ASP A 702 59.52 -20.62 -5.11
C ASP A 702 60.87 -20.09 -5.68
N LEU A 703 61.68 -19.46 -4.82
CA LEU A 703 63.03 -18.90 -5.04
C LEU A 703 64.03 -19.83 -5.77
N THR A 704 63.88 -21.15 -5.63
CA THR A 704 64.77 -22.14 -6.27
C THR A 704 64.29 -22.57 -7.66
N THR A 705 63.02 -22.32 -7.98
CA THR A 705 62.36 -22.79 -9.21
C THR A 705 62.03 -21.67 -10.18
N GLU A 706 61.57 -20.52 -9.68
CA GLU A 706 61.10 -19.40 -10.50
C GLU A 706 62.10 -18.25 -10.54
N LYS A 707 62.50 -17.87 -11.76
CA LYS A 707 63.54 -16.86 -11.98
C LYS A 707 63.07 -15.45 -11.64
N ASP A 708 61.79 -15.18 -11.84
CA ASP A 708 61.22 -13.85 -11.61
C ASP A 708 61.10 -13.59 -10.09
N ASP A 709 60.69 -14.59 -9.30
CA ASP A 709 60.68 -14.51 -7.83
C ASP A 709 62.11 -14.35 -7.27
N ALA A 710 63.08 -15.13 -7.78
CA ALA A 710 64.49 -14.95 -7.42
C ALA A 710 65.02 -13.54 -7.76
N THR A 711 64.47 -12.91 -8.81
CA THR A 711 64.79 -11.53 -9.19
C THR A 711 64.14 -10.54 -8.20
N ILE A 712 62.86 -10.73 -7.85
CA ILE A 712 62.14 -9.92 -6.84
C ILE A 712 62.85 -9.96 -5.49
N VAL A 713 63.18 -11.16 -4.98
CA VAL A 713 63.91 -11.33 -3.70
C VAL A 713 65.23 -10.54 -3.72
N SER A 714 66.02 -10.67 -4.80
CA SER A 714 67.28 -9.92 -4.93
C SER A 714 67.09 -8.40 -4.99
N ALA A 715 66.00 -7.94 -5.61
CA ALA A 715 65.66 -6.53 -5.73
C ALA A 715 65.18 -5.93 -4.39
N VAL A 716 64.41 -6.65 -3.57
CA VAL A 716 64.00 -6.19 -2.24
C VAL A 716 65.19 -6.12 -1.29
N ILE A 717 66.08 -7.12 -1.30
CA ILE A 717 67.34 -7.10 -0.51
C ILE A 717 68.20 -5.89 -0.92
N GLY A 718 68.36 -5.66 -2.22
CA GLY A 718 69.04 -4.48 -2.75
C GLY A 718 68.36 -3.17 -2.38
N MET A 719 67.03 -3.14 -2.28
CA MET A 719 66.25 -1.94 -1.92
C MET A 719 66.43 -1.58 -0.45
N GLY A 720 66.16 -2.51 0.49
CA GLY A 720 66.30 -2.26 1.93
C GLY A 720 67.70 -1.78 2.29
N LYS A 721 68.73 -2.45 1.75
CA LYS A 721 70.15 -2.06 1.91
C LYS A 721 70.46 -0.65 1.42
N ASN A 722 69.85 -0.19 0.33
CA ASN A 722 70.02 1.18 -0.18
C ASN A 722 69.19 2.22 0.61
N LEU A 723 68.17 1.80 1.35
CA LEU A 723 67.37 2.63 2.24
C LEU A 723 67.88 2.63 3.71
N GLY A 724 68.88 1.82 4.03
CA GLY A 724 69.37 1.63 5.40
C GLY A 724 68.47 0.77 6.28
N GLN A 725 67.55 0.03 5.67
CA GLN A 725 66.56 -0.85 6.31
C GLN A 725 67.07 -2.30 6.30
N LYS A 726 66.84 -3.05 7.37
CA LYS A 726 67.11 -4.49 7.41
C LYS A 726 66.11 -5.25 6.53
N VAL A 727 66.53 -6.37 5.97
CA VAL A 727 65.64 -7.27 5.21
C VAL A 727 65.57 -8.64 5.87
N ILE A 728 64.34 -9.07 6.19
CA ILE A 728 63.99 -10.41 6.67
C ILE A 728 63.36 -11.19 5.52
N ALA A 729 63.84 -12.40 5.24
CA ALA A 729 63.15 -13.34 4.37
C ALA A 729 62.24 -14.27 5.19
N GLU A 730 60.93 -14.29 4.90
CA GLU A 730 59.99 -15.25 5.49
C GLU A 730 60.01 -16.61 4.78
N GLY A 731 59.32 -17.61 5.34
CA GLY A 731 59.07 -18.87 4.63
C GLY A 731 60.31 -19.72 4.33
N VAL A 732 61.46 -19.49 5.00
CA VAL A 732 62.68 -20.28 4.78
C VAL A 732 62.47 -21.72 5.30
N GLU A 733 62.16 -22.65 4.41
CA GLU A 733 61.90 -24.06 4.75
C GLU A 733 63.07 -25.01 4.41
N THR A 734 64.04 -24.58 3.59
CA THR A 734 65.14 -25.42 3.10
C THR A 734 66.52 -24.76 3.19
N LEU A 735 67.56 -25.60 3.24
CA LEU A 735 68.96 -25.17 3.17
C LEU A 735 69.31 -24.54 1.81
N GLU A 736 68.59 -24.85 0.74
CA GLU A 736 68.84 -24.29 -0.59
C GLU A 736 68.38 -22.83 -0.65
N GLN A 737 67.15 -22.54 -0.23
CA GLN A 737 66.65 -21.17 -0.05
C GLN A 737 67.56 -20.35 0.87
N LEU A 738 67.97 -20.93 2.02
CA LEU A 738 68.92 -20.29 2.95
C LEU A 738 70.24 -19.92 2.27
N ASN A 739 70.83 -20.82 1.48
CA ASN A 739 72.09 -20.54 0.80
C ASN A 739 71.95 -19.48 -0.31
N ILE A 740 70.82 -19.44 -1.04
CA ILE A 740 70.54 -18.37 -2.01
C ILE A 740 70.41 -17.01 -1.30
N LEU A 741 69.62 -16.93 -0.22
CA LEU A 741 69.45 -15.71 0.57
C LEU A 741 70.77 -15.19 1.16
N ARG A 742 71.64 -16.09 1.64
CA ARG A 742 73.01 -15.75 2.07
C ARG A 742 73.88 -15.25 0.91
N SER A 743 73.73 -15.81 -0.29
CA SER A 743 74.46 -15.35 -1.49
C SER A 743 74.05 -13.94 -1.94
N TYR A 744 72.79 -13.57 -1.71
CA TYR A 744 72.26 -12.22 -1.95
C TYR A 744 72.57 -11.23 -0.81
N LEU A 745 73.18 -11.69 0.28
CA LEU A 745 73.46 -10.90 1.50
C LEU A 745 72.18 -10.34 2.16
N CYS A 746 71.12 -11.16 2.23
CA CYS A 746 69.96 -10.87 3.08
C CYS A 746 70.39 -10.88 4.57
N ASP A 747 69.94 -9.90 5.35
CA ASP A 747 70.40 -9.73 6.73
C ASP A 747 69.87 -10.86 7.64
N GLU A 748 68.57 -11.07 7.61
CA GLU A 748 67.84 -11.94 8.54
C GLU A 748 66.84 -12.85 7.82
N GLY A 749 66.35 -13.88 8.50
CA GLY A 749 65.30 -14.75 7.97
C GLY A 749 64.54 -15.50 9.06
N GLN A 750 63.36 -16.00 8.66
CA GLN A 750 62.41 -16.72 9.50
C GLN A 750 61.78 -17.86 8.70
N GLY A 751 61.55 -19.01 9.34
CA GLY A 751 60.95 -20.17 8.68
C GLY A 751 61.24 -21.50 9.39
N PHE A 752 60.69 -22.60 8.85
CA PHE A 752 60.80 -23.93 9.47
C PHE A 752 62.20 -24.55 9.36
N GLN A 753 63.09 -24.02 8.51
CA GLN A 753 64.50 -24.38 8.47
C GLN A 753 65.24 -24.04 9.78
N PHE A 754 64.76 -23.04 10.54
CA PHE A 754 65.32 -22.68 11.85
C PHE A 754 64.48 -23.28 12.99
N SER A 755 63.17 -23.03 13.00
CA SER A 755 62.23 -23.66 13.93
C SER A 755 60.77 -23.42 13.52
N ARG A 756 59.87 -24.31 13.96
CA ARG A 756 58.42 -24.02 14.00
C ARG A 756 58.08 -23.07 15.16
N PRO A 757 56.96 -22.32 15.12
CA PRO A 757 56.53 -21.45 16.22
C PRO A 757 56.37 -22.19 17.55
N LEU A 758 57.19 -21.83 18.53
CA LEU A 758 57.37 -22.51 19.83
C LEU A 758 56.46 -21.93 20.92
N SER A 759 56.13 -22.69 21.97
CA SER A 759 55.50 -22.08 23.15
C SER A 759 56.48 -21.16 23.90
N ALA A 760 55.99 -20.28 24.77
CA ALA A 760 56.83 -19.35 25.53
C ALA A 760 57.97 -20.03 26.34
N ASN A 761 57.71 -21.24 26.85
CA ASN A 761 58.69 -22.05 27.60
C ASN A 761 59.65 -22.79 26.66
N ASP A 762 59.20 -23.17 25.47
CA ASP A 762 60.02 -23.83 24.47
C ASP A 762 60.98 -22.84 23.81
N TYR A 763 60.53 -21.62 23.53
CA TYR A 763 61.38 -20.53 23.02
C TYR A 763 62.47 -20.13 24.01
N ALA A 764 62.13 -20.02 25.31
CA ALA A 764 63.13 -19.77 26.36
C ALA A 764 64.21 -20.87 26.42
N ARG A 765 63.81 -22.14 26.28
CA ARG A 765 64.74 -23.28 26.19
C ARG A 765 65.56 -23.25 24.90
N PHE A 766 64.96 -22.91 23.77
CA PHE A 766 65.62 -22.80 22.46
C PHE A 766 66.72 -21.71 22.46
N LEU A 767 66.45 -20.55 23.05
CA LEU A 767 67.46 -19.50 23.27
C LEU A 767 68.61 -20.01 24.15
N ALA A 768 68.30 -20.68 25.26
CA ALA A 768 69.30 -21.17 26.21
C ALA A 768 70.18 -22.30 25.65
N THR A 769 69.59 -23.30 24.98
CA THR A 769 70.32 -24.45 24.41
C THR A 769 71.28 -24.04 23.30
N ASN A 770 70.91 -23.05 22.48
CA ASN A 770 71.75 -22.55 21.39
C ASN A 770 72.65 -21.38 21.82
N ASN A 771 72.61 -20.95 23.09
CA ASN A 771 73.29 -19.72 23.57
C ASN A 771 72.94 -18.45 22.72
N GLY A 772 71.77 -18.46 22.06
CA GLY A 772 71.34 -17.44 21.10
C GLY A 772 72.01 -17.48 19.72
N VAL A 773 72.72 -18.55 19.32
CA VAL A 773 73.33 -18.70 17.98
C VAL A 773 73.07 -20.11 17.41
N LEU A 774 72.47 -20.18 16.22
CA LEU A 774 72.11 -21.43 15.55
C LEU A 774 73.18 -21.91 14.56
N PRO A 775 73.47 -23.22 14.49
CA PRO A 775 74.25 -23.78 13.40
C PRO A 775 73.43 -23.77 12.10
N LEU A 776 73.84 -22.95 11.12
CA LEU A 776 73.13 -22.77 9.84
C LEU A 776 73.50 -23.79 8.75
N GLY A 777 74.36 -24.76 9.06
CA GLY A 777 74.93 -25.75 8.12
C GLY A 777 76.41 -25.99 8.40
#